data_AF-A0A8E6BB61-F1
#
_entry.id   AF-A0A8E6BB61-F1
#
_cell.length_a   1.000
_cell.length_b   1.000
_cell.length_c   1.000
_cell.angle_alpha   90.00
_cell.angle_beta   90.00
_cell.angle_gamma   90.00
#
_symmetry.space_group_name_H-M   'P 1'
#
loop_
_entity.id
_entity.type
_entity.pdbx_description
1 polymer ?
#
loop_
_entity_poly.entity_id
_entity_poly.type
_entity_poly.pdbx_seq_one_letter_code
_entity_poly.pdbx_strand_id
1 'polypeptide(L)'
;MALSMMRLAILLSYALILPVSVGAVDSNRVQDIEPDQIKPGILVEYQDAQNRVQRLEPMIALNVPSGESPHPVIDVSKYTVKWQGTLSILRNGSYRFDANLNGKLTFKIGSKSVFDNVISTGTNVTSAPLELQSGIWPITLEYTATTSPGRLELFWKAPESRRETIPPSVLGHQLATLPKDISASNSTEYGRFLFEEMACSKCHTSGDPVKAGIPDRTGPNLSKIASRTNANWLHSWLLDPTKLRPSTAMPKLFADDEEGRAEAKAVTAYLSTLGNSSNRPANKSRPQDFLKSINAGQTLFTSIGCVACHPKAISKDKLDTGVYGFGGVAAVSWEYPLGTVGSKFTEQSLIEYLQNPLYTNPHGRMPNMNLAGADTVNIARYLLQSTEQLPAMSALNQPPSAGLVSKAVSTDKEKAEFAKVDSAKQWQIIGQKLVATKGCVNCHIIETPGSKLSVGKYPALEEIRASTQPGCTSLTHSKGPRYSLNENQKTALQTFLKSKQVWPGNKATSYQTSLAFKRFACLNCHQRDGEGGISNDLAELIKKSEKAENVDDIRPPVLTGVGHKLRTSWFRQLLLESGRSRPWMGLRMPQYGSANIQFLVEGLSRVEAAEPDDSIQVVAPSKELLDAGRLMVGKNGLGCISCHDIAGIPNTGTRGPDLATTNQRVRYDWYLRWLEQPQRMAPNTRMPQIFVNGKSPLPNLLGGDSHKQADAMWAYMSLGPTMPLPFGLEPPKGVTIAVRERAEILRTFMPETGSRSIAVGYPGHLNMVFDAATCRTAYVWSGNFLDASPVWNDRGGAPAKILGTKIWAAPEVNPWAATSSNEAPDFKTRKNDPAYGARLPDLKRFDGEPRLNFEGYALDKDGLPTFRYRVKSDSAEPLQISEKPRPLASSSMNGLERDYSLQAPDGQQTWLLVATSTTPPKWIESPKKFSTLTESQTLASTSLIAVAGEGRRVTVYQTSSLSCPATWVIRKNGTNFEVLLKISADSKKKESLKVRSWMPAQLDETSLQFIFESK
;
A
#
# COMPACT_ATOMS: atom_id res chain seq x y z
N MET A 1 12.50 44.74 76.88
CA MET A 1 13.24 44.15 78.01
C MET A 1 12.51 42.86 78.38
N ALA A 2 12.79 41.71 77.79
CA ALA A 2 14.00 40.93 78.01
C ALA A 2 14.63 40.47 76.69
N LEU A 3 15.69 41.18 76.31
CA LEU A 3 16.81 40.65 75.55
C LEU A 3 17.72 39.90 76.53
N SER A 4 18.59 39.04 75.99
CA SER A 4 19.84 38.56 76.60
C SER A 4 19.75 37.19 77.28
N MET A 5 19.84 36.12 76.49
CA MET A 5 20.67 34.92 76.73
C MET A 5 20.26 33.74 75.84
N MET A 6 20.28 33.90 74.51
CA MET A 6 20.33 32.74 73.61
C MET A 6 20.87 33.10 72.22
N ARG A 7 21.87 34.00 72.19
CA ARG A 7 22.68 34.35 71.01
C ARG A 7 24.16 34.12 71.34
N LEU A 8 24.57 32.86 71.57
CA LEU A 8 26.00 32.50 71.62
C LEU A 8 26.23 30.97 71.55
N ALA A 9 25.68 30.27 70.54
CA ALA A 9 26.03 28.85 70.34
C ALA A 9 25.90 28.31 68.90
N ILE A 10 25.69 29.16 67.89
CA ILE A 10 25.66 28.73 66.48
C ILE A 10 26.39 29.79 65.64
N LEU A 11 27.70 29.93 65.87
CA LEU A 11 28.57 30.83 65.11
C LEU A 11 29.90 30.16 64.71
N LEU A 12 29.95 28.82 64.64
CA LEU A 12 31.10 28.06 64.15
C LEU A 12 30.65 26.81 63.38
N SER A 13 30.04 27.01 62.20
CA SER A 13 29.92 25.95 61.18
C SER A 13 29.57 26.42 59.76
N TYR A 14 29.61 27.73 59.48
CA TYR A 14 29.51 28.26 58.11
C TYR A 14 30.86 28.84 57.65
N ALA A 15 31.81 27.95 57.35
CA ALA A 15 33.04 28.30 56.62
C ALA A 15 33.60 27.06 55.90
N LEU A 16 32.84 26.53 54.95
CA LEU A 16 33.34 25.67 53.88
C LEU A 16 32.37 25.82 52.69
N ILE A 17 32.33 27.03 52.14
CA ILE A 17 31.85 27.25 50.78
C ILE A 17 32.97 26.70 49.89
N LEU A 18 32.86 25.42 49.51
CA LEU A 18 33.51 24.94 48.31
C LEU A 18 33.00 25.82 47.16
N PRO A 19 33.88 26.37 46.30
CA PRO A 19 33.40 27.06 45.12
C PRO A 19 32.64 26.02 44.30
N VAL A 20 31.31 26.15 44.24
CA VAL A 20 30.55 25.61 43.13
C VAL A 20 31.16 26.31 41.93
N SER A 21 32.00 25.59 41.19
CA SER A 21 32.43 26.00 39.87
C SER A 21 31.15 26.15 39.06
N VAL A 22 30.67 27.40 38.95
CA VAL A 22 29.78 27.81 37.88
C VAL A 22 30.56 27.48 36.62
N GLY A 23 30.24 26.33 36.02
CA GLY A 23 30.89 25.89 34.79
C GLY A 23 30.83 27.04 33.81
N ALA A 24 31.98 27.41 33.25
CA ALA A 24 32.07 28.46 32.26
C ALA A 24 30.97 28.25 31.21
N VAL A 25 30.09 29.23 31.06
CA VAL A 25 29.04 29.23 30.04
C VAL A 25 29.74 29.29 28.70
N ASP A 26 29.57 28.25 27.87
CA ASP A 26 30.18 28.19 26.54
C ASP A 26 29.58 29.31 25.68
N SER A 27 30.38 30.34 25.34
CA SER A 27 29.97 31.53 24.58
C SER A 27 29.50 31.22 23.15
N ASN A 28 29.58 29.95 22.74
CA ASN A 28 29.13 29.44 21.44
C ASN A 28 27.69 28.90 21.45
N ARG A 29 27.07 28.80 22.63
CA ARG A 29 25.62 28.58 22.77
C ARG A 29 24.91 29.88 22.47
N VAL A 30 23.79 29.85 21.73
CA VAL A 30 22.98 31.08 21.62
C VAL A 30 22.36 31.32 22.99
N GLN A 31 22.85 32.35 23.69
CA GLN A 31 22.18 32.87 24.87
C GLN A 31 20.84 33.46 24.42
N ASP A 32 19.79 33.28 25.22
CA ASP A 32 18.48 33.95 25.04
C ASP A 32 17.55 33.44 23.93
N ILE A 33 17.67 32.17 23.49
CA ILE A 33 16.58 31.53 22.71
C ILE A 33 15.68 30.72 23.64
N GLU A 34 14.47 31.22 23.88
CA GLU A 34 13.42 30.46 24.56
C GLU A 34 12.93 29.30 23.66
N PRO A 35 12.66 28.10 24.21
CA PRO A 35 12.25 26.93 23.42
C PRO A 35 11.02 27.13 22.52
N ASP A 36 10.12 28.05 22.86
CA ASP A 36 8.90 28.38 22.10
C ASP A 36 9.17 29.21 20.82
N GLN A 37 10.35 29.85 20.76
CA GLN A 37 10.86 30.56 19.58
C GLN A 37 11.40 29.62 18.51
N ILE A 38 11.70 28.37 18.86
CA ILE A 38 12.11 27.35 17.91
C ILE A 38 10.87 26.72 17.26
N LYS A 39 10.80 26.82 15.93
CA LYS A 39 9.84 26.08 15.13
C LYS A 39 10.51 24.82 14.58
N PRO A 40 9.78 23.70 14.40
CA PRO A 40 10.41 22.48 13.89
C PRO A 40 10.92 22.67 12.45
N GLY A 41 11.79 21.78 11.98
CA GLY A 41 12.39 21.83 10.65
C GLY A 41 13.57 22.82 10.51
N ILE A 42 14.44 22.57 9.53
CA ILE A 42 15.67 23.31 9.26
C ILE A 42 15.65 23.86 7.83
N LEU A 43 16.29 25.01 7.62
CA LEU A 43 16.45 25.57 6.29
C LEU A 43 17.41 24.68 5.50
N VAL A 44 16.99 24.25 4.32
CA VAL A 44 17.85 23.62 3.32
C VAL A 44 17.90 24.47 2.07
N GLU A 45 19.08 24.57 1.48
CA GLU A 45 19.33 25.21 0.20
C GLU A 45 20.05 24.24 -0.73
N TYR A 46 19.43 23.95 -1.88
CA TYR A 46 20.05 23.21 -2.98
C TYR A 46 20.54 24.19 -4.03
N GLN A 47 21.76 24.00 -4.52
CA GLN A 47 22.36 24.89 -5.49
C GLN A 47 23.20 24.12 -6.53
N ASP A 48 23.05 24.47 -7.80
CA ASP A 48 23.98 24.12 -8.88
C ASP A 48 24.52 25.41 -9.54
N ALA A 49 25.11 25.31 -10.75
CA ALA A 49 25.69 26.47 -11.43
C ALA A 49 24.64 27.48 -11.96
N GLN A 50 23.37 27.11 -12.11
CA GLN A 50 22.31 27.91 -12.73
C GLN A 50 21.08 28.11 -11.82
N ASN A 51 20.83 27.19 -10.90
CA ASN A 51 19.61 27.09 -10.12
C ASN A 51 19.91 27.05 -8.61
N ARG A 52 18.98 27.64 -7.86
CA ARG A 52 18.97 27.65 -6.40
C ARG A 52 17.54 27.44 -5.90
N VAL A 53 17.37 26.56 -4.92
CA VAL A 53 16.08 26.22 -4.32
C VAL A 53 16.23 26.20 -2.80
N GLN A 54 15.31 26.88 -2.10
CA GLN A 54 15.26 26.88 -0.64
C GLN A 54 13.95 26.30 -0.13
N ARG A 55 14.00 25.52 0.95
CA ARG A 55 12.82 25.02 1.66
C ARG A 55 13.15 24.66 3.11
N LEU A 56 12.12 24.38 3.90
CA LEU A 56 12.27 23.77 5.22
C LEU A 56 12.19 22.25 5.12
N GLU A 57 13.11 21.54 5.76
CA GLU A 57 13.11 20.08 5.86
C GLU A 57 13.15 19.62 7.32
N PRO A 58 12.55 18.48 7.65
CA PRO A 58 12.53 17.98 9.02
C PRO A 58 13.85 17.35 9.46
N MET A 59 14.73 16.98 8.51
CA MET A 59 15.93 16.19 8.75
C MET A 59 17.10 16.66 7.88
N ILE A 60 18.32 16.38 8.36
CA ILE A 60 19.53 16.41 7.54
C ILE A 60 19.62 15.05 6.84
N ALA A 61 19.03 14.95 5.65
CA ALA A 61 18.93 13.70 4.93
C ALA A 61 19.07 13.93 3.41
N LEU A 62 19.97 13.18 2.79
CA LEU A 62 20.15 13.14 1.35
C LEU A 62 20.45 11.70 0.90
N ASN A 63 19.58 11.13 0.06
CA ASN A 63 19.89 9.92 -0.71
C ASN A 63 19.34 10.12 -2.13
N VAL A 64 20.26 10.36 -3.06
CA VAL A 64 19.99 10.64 -4.47
C VAL A 64 20.56 9.49 -5.31
N PRO A 65 19.70 8.65 -5.90
CA PRO A 65 20.13 7.54 -6.74
C PRO A 65 20.95 7.98 -7.95
N SER A 66 21.66 7.03 -8.55
CA SER A 66 22.45 7.35 -9.74
C SER A 66 21.55 7.82 -10.89
N GLY A 67 21.92 8.95 -11.50
CA GLY A 67 21.15 9.57 -12.59
C GLY A 67 19.89 10.33 -12.15
N GLU A 68 19.69 10.52 -10.84
CA GLU A 68 18.61 11.36 -10.29
C GLU A 68 19.16 12.65 -9.68
N SER A 69 18.24 13.54 -9.30
CA SER A 69 18.54 14.81 -8.65
C SER A 69 17.83 14.93 -7.29
N PRO A 70 18.38 15.67 -6.31
CA PRO A 70 17.63 16.04 -5.11
C PRO A 70 16.38 16.88 -5.39
N HIS A 71 16.34 17.58 -6.53
CA HIS A 71 15.24 18.45 -6.92
C HIS A 71 15.12 18.57 -8.45
N PRO A 72 13.92 18.61 -9.05
CA PRO A 72 13.77 18.60 -10.52
C PRO A 72 14.52 19.70 -11.31
N VAL A 73 14.90 20.81 -10.69
CA VAL A 73 15.71 21.88 -11.31
C VAL A 73 17.21 21.77 -11.07
N ILE A 74 17.63 20.98 -10.09
CA ILE A 74 19.02 20.89 -9.70
C ILE A 74 19.73 19.87 -10.58
N ASP A 75 20.93 20.18 -11.07
CA ASP A 75 21.78 19.29 -11.88
C ASP A 75 21.99 17.92 -11.20
N VAL A 76 22.01 16.85 -11.99
CA VAL A 76 22.13 15.46 -11.49
C VAL A 76 23.56 15.10 -11.06
N SER A 77 24.56 15.81 -11.58
CA SER A 77 25.98 15.44 -11.50
C SER A 77 26.76 16.29 -10.51
N LYS A 78 26.41 17.58 -10.36
CA LYS A 78 27.14 18.53 -9.52
C LYS A 78 26.19 19.51 -8.84
N TYR A 79 26.09 19.39 -7.52
CA TYR A 79 25.29 20.30 -6.71
C TYR A 79 25.85 20.38 -5.29
N THR A 80 25.49 21.46 -4.60
CA THR A 80 25.75 21.67 -3.18
C THR A 80 24.43 21.75 -2.42
N VAL A 81 24.41 21.21 -1.21
CA VAL A 81 23.28 21.29 -0.29
C VAL A 81 23.74 21.88 1.02
N LYS A 82 23.08 22.94 1.48
CA LYS A 82 23.39 23.62 2.73
C LYS A 82 22.22 23.51 3.68
N TRP A 83 22.47 23.08 4.91
CA TRP A 83 21.48 23.09 5.99
C TRP A 83 21.87 24.12 7.05
N GLN A 84 20.88 24.86 7.53
CA GLN A 84 21.04 25.84 8.60
C GLN A 84 19.84 25.76 9.55
N GLY A 85 20.12 25.81 10.85
CA GLY A 85 19.08 25.79 11.87
C GLY A 85 19.65 25.65 13.27
N THR A 86 18.92 24.96 14.13
CA THR A 86 19.28 24.71 15.53
C THR A 86 19.18 23.22 15.88
N LEU A 87 20.05 22.78 16.78
CA LEU A 87 20.08 21.45 17.38
C LEU A 87 19.88 21.56 18.90
N SER A 88 18.83 20.93 19.42
CA SER A 88 18.52 20.87 20.85
C SER A 88 19.25 19.69 21.50
N ILE A 89 20.22 19.99 22.36
CA ILE A 89 20.91 19.02 23.20
C ILE A 89 20.16 18.88 24.51
N LEU A 90 19.66 17.68 24.79
CA LEU A 90 18.80 17.43 25.96
C LEU A 90 19.59 17.08 27.23
N ARG A 91 20.83 16.60 27.09
CA ARG A 91 21.67 16.15 28.20
C ARG A 91 23.12 16.56 27.98
N ASN A 92 23.81 16.88 29.06
CA ASN A 92 25.24 17.16 29.01
C ASN A 92 26.01 15.87 28.72
N GLY A 93 27.10 15.96 27.97
CA GLY A 93 28.13 14.93 27.91
C GLY A 93 28.79 14.80 26.54
N SER A 94 29.44 13.65 26.35
CA SER A 94 30.21 13.32 25.16
C SER A 94 29.33 12.77 24.05
N TYR A 95 29.23 13.51 22.94
CA TYR A 95 28.52 13.10 21.73
C TYR A 95 29.53 12.66 20.66
N ARG A 96 29.16 11.67 19.85
CA ARG A 96 29.86 11.37 18.58
C ARG A 96 28.89 11.45 17.44
N PHE A 97 29.36 11.88 16.27
CA PHE A 97 28.57 11.95 15.05
C PHE A 97 29.15 10.99 14.02
N ASP A 98 28.28 10.28 13.31
CA ASP A 98 28.67 9.42 12.19
C ASP A 98 27.93 9.88 10.93
N ALA A 99 28.56 9.79 9.77
CA ALA A 99 27.91 10.07 8.51
C ALA A 99 28.15 8.94 7.50
N ASN A 100 27.08 8.36 6.97
CA ASN A 100 27.20 7.58 5.73
C ASN A 100 27.26 8.59 4.58
N LEU A 101 28.45 8.73 3.98
CA LEU A 101 28.76 9.82 3.07
C LEU A 101 29.21 9.28 1.70
N ASN A 102 28.61 9.82 0.64
CA ASN A 102 29.17 9.78 -0.70
C ASN A 102 29.20 11.22 -1.23
N GLY A 103 30.33 11.90 -1.07
CA GLY A 103 30.48 13.32 -1.33
C GLY A 103 31.47 14.00 -0.39
N LYS A 104 31.46 15.33 -0.40
CA LYS A 104 32.22 16.18 0.52
C LYS A 104 31.29 16.76 1.58
N LEU A 105 31.72 16.78 2.84
CA LEU A 105 30.94 17.22 3.99
C LEU A 105 31.71 18.20 4.89
N THR A 106 31.06 19.29 5.27
CA THR A 106 31.46 20.17 6.37
C THR A 106 30.28 20.34 7.32
N PHE A 107 30.48 20.16 8.62
CA PHE A 107 29.43 20.28 9.64
C PHE A 107 29.96 20.96 10.90
N LYS A 108 29.24 21.98 11.37
CA LYS A 108 29.57 22.74 12.59
C LYS A 108 28.36 22.84 13.53
N ILE A 109 28.66 22.83 14.83
CA ILE A 109 27.72 23.08 15.93
C ILE A 109 28.29 24.26 16.74
N GLY A 110 27.64 25.42 16.70
CA GLY A 110 28.24 26.66 17.16
C GLY A 110 29.53 26.96 16.38
N SER A 111 30.60 27.28 17.09
CA SER A 111 31.95 27.40 16.50
C SER A 111 32.70 26.06 16.42
N LYS A 112 32.15 24.98 16.98
CA LYS A 112 32.83 23.68 17.04
C LYS A 112 32.69 22.94 15.71
N SER A 113 33.81 22.51 15.15
CA SER A 113 33.84 21.70 13.92
C SER A 113 33.57 20.23 14.25
N VAL A 114 32.57 19.63 13.61
CA VAL A 114 32.26 18.19 13.73
C VAL A 114 32.90 17.42 12.59
N PHE A 115 32.73 17.92 11.35
CA PHE A 115 33.39 17.45 10.15
C PHE A 115 33.93 18.67 9.40
N ASP A 116 35.19 18.63 8.98
CA ASP A 116 35.82 19.72 8.23
C ASP A 116 36.29 19.19 6.87
N ASN A 117 35.60 19.58 5.79
CA ASN A 117 35.94 19.22 4.41
C ASN A 117 36.20 17.71 4.18
N VAL A 118 35.49 16.84 4.90
CA VAL A 118 35.65 15.39 4.81
C VAL A 118 35.11 14.89 3.48
N ILE A 119 35.89 14.08 2.75
CA ILE A 119 35.47 13.47 1.48
C ILE A 119 35.42 11.96 1.67
N SER A 120 34.32 11.33 1.25
CA SER A 120 34.15 9.88 1.29
C SER A 120 33.36 9.39 0.07
N THR A 121 33.64 8.17 -0.38
CA THR A 121 32.92 7.47 -1.44
C THR A 121 32.29 6.19 -0.91
N GLY A 122 31.17 6.32 -0.20
CA GLY A 122 30.39 5.17 0.27
C GLY A 122 30.91 4.53 1.57
N THR A 123 31.84 5.16 2.28
CA THR A 123 32.27 4.71 3.62
C THR A 123 31.68 5.60 4.71
N ASN A 124 31.44 5.00 5.88
CA ASN A 124 31.01 5.71 7.08
C ASN A 124 32.20 6.50 7.66
N VAL A 125 31.98 7.77 7.99
CA VAL A 125 32.96 8.64 8.65
C VAL A 125 32.47 9.01 10.05
N THR A 126 33.35 8.90 11.05
CA THR A 126 33.04 9.15 12.46
C THR A 126 33.81 10.36 12.97
N SER A 127 33.14 11.25 13.69
CA SER A 127 33.75 12.43 14.31
C SER A 127 34.57 12.05 15.56
N ALA A 128 35.47 12.95 15.96
CA ALA A 128 35.97 12.94 17.33
C ALA A 128 34.80 13.13 18.33
N PRO A 129 34.94 12.68 19.60
CA PRO A 129 34.01 13.05 20.66
C PRO A 129 33.89 14.57 20.78
N LEU A 130 32.67 15.04 20.99
CA LEU A 130 32.36 16.44 21.20
C LEU A 130 31.60 16.61 22.51
N GLU A 131 32.17 17.37 23.43
CA GLU A 131 31.48 17.73 24.67
C GLU A 131 30.46 18.83 24.40
N LEU A 132 29.20 18.49 24.65
CA LEU A 132 28.05 19.38 24.46
C LEU A 132 27.28 19.54 25.78
N GLN A 133 26.93 20.79 26.09
CA GLN A 133 26.02 21.12 27.18
C GLN A 133 24.58 21.13 26.68
N SER A 134 23.64 20.83 27.57
CA SER A 134 22.21 20.92 27.30
C SER A 134 21.82 22.34 26.93
N GLY A 135 20.98 22.48 25.92
CA GLY A 135 20.60 23.75 25.33
C GLY A 135 20.44 23.70 23.83
N ILE A 136 20.17 24.86 23.24
CA ILE A 136 19.96 25.03 21.81
C ILE A 136 21.26 25.54 21.18
N TRP A 137 21.73 24.82 20.17
CA TRP A 137 22.96 25.14 19.45
C TRP A 137 22.66 25.49 18.00
N PRO A 138 23.24 26.56 17.43
CA PRO A 138 23.11 26.81 16.02
C PRO A 138 23.93 25.77 15.25
N ILE A 139 23.41 25.34 14.10
CA ILE A 139 24.08 24.36 13.24
C ILE A 139 24.17 24.86 11.81
N THR A 140 25.29 24.54 11.17
CA THR A 140 25.50 24.75 9.73
C THR A 140 26.16 23.52 9.15
N LEU A 141 25.60 23.00 8.05
CA LEU A 141 26.14 21.86 7.34
C LEU A 141 26.16 22.14 5.84
N GLU A 142 27.26 21.80 5.18
CA GLU A 142 27.41 21.91 3.73
C GLU A 142 27.87 20.57 3.17
N TYR A 143 27.14 20.08 2.16
CA TYR A 143 27.45 18.89 1.41
C TYR A 143 27.66 19.24 -0.07
N THR A 144 28.68 18.70 -0.70
CA THR A 144 28.88 18.80 -2.15
C THR A 144 28.90 17.41 -2.77
N ALA A 145 28.06 17.19 -3.78
CA ALA A 145 28.09 15.97 -4.57
C ALA A 145 29.38 15.96 -5.41
N THR A 146 30.28 15.03 -5.13
CA THR A 146 31.53 14.83 -5.90
C THR A 146 31.37 13.73 -6.96
N THR A 147 30.43 12.82 -6.75
CA THR A 147 30.11 11.67 -7.61
C THR A 147 28.62 11.33 -7.49
N SER A 148 28.07 10.67 -8.51
CA SER A 148 26.73 10.07 -8.48
C SER A 148 26.84 8.57 -8.14
N PRO A 149 26.04 7.99 -7.22
CA PRO A 149 24.92 8.59 -6.46
C PRO A 149 25.38 9.52 -5.33
N GLY A 150 24.60 10.54 -4.98
CA GLY A 150 24.88 11.43 -3.85
C GLY A 150 24.24 10.94 -2.55
N ARG A 151 24.98 10.91 -1.43
CA ARG A 151 24.43 10.47 -0.14
C ARG A 151 25.03 11.23 1.05
N LEU A 152 24.16 11.63 1.97
CA LEU A 152 24.47 12.09 3.31
C LEU A 152 23.38 11.61 4.27
N GLU A 153 23.78 10.74 5.19
CA GLU A 153 22.93 10.27 6.28
C GLU A 153 23.67 10.49 7.60
N LEU A 154 23.15 11.36 8.46
CA LEU A 154 23.82 11.81 9.67
C LEU A 154 23.23 11.12 10.92
N PHE A 155 24.13 10.61 11.75
CA PHE A 155 23.83 9.93 13.00
C PHE A 155 24.54 10.62 14.16
N TRP A 156 24.01 10.42 15.36
CA TRP A 156 24.69 10.71 16.60
C TRP A 156 24.71 9.50 17.53
N LYS A 157 25.61 9.54 18.50
CA LYS A 157 25.59 8.71 19.69
C LYS A 157 25.66 9.65 20.88
N ALA A 158 24.53 9.75 21.59
CA ALA A 158 24.44 10.54 22.81
C ALA A 158 25.05 9.75 24.00
N PRO A 159 25.32 10.42 25.14
CA PRO A 159 25.76 9.75 26.36
C PRO A 159 24.81 8.61 26.74
N GLU A 160 25.37 7.42 26.98
CA GLU A 160 24.63 6.21 27.37
C GLU A 160 23.52 5.79 26.38
N SER A 161 23.60 6.19 25.11
CA SER A 161 22.65 5.79 24.06
C SER A 161 23.29 4.93 22.98
N ARG A 162 22.44 4.21 22.24
CA ARG A 162 22.82 3.67 20.92
C ARG A 162 23.01 4.78 19.90
N ARG A 163 23.80 4.45 18.87
CA ARG A 163 23.90 5.23 17.63
C ARG A 163 22.54 5.27 16.94
N GLU A 164 22.15 6.44 16.45
CA GLU A 164 20.92 6.62 15.70
C GLU A 164 20.93 7.88 14.85
N THR A 165 19.98 8.00 13.92
CA THR A 165 19.76 9.23 13.17
C THR A 165 19.41 10.37 14.12
N ILE A 166 19.85 11.59 13.78
CA ILE A 166 19.48 12.78 14.55
C ILE A 166 17.95 12.95 14.46
N PRO A 167 17.21 12.91 15.58
CA PRO A 167 15.75 12.98 15.53
C PRO A 167 15.26 14.34 14.99
N PRO A 168 14.19 14.38 14.17
CA PRO A 168 13.59 15.65 13.74
C PRO A 168 13.14 16.54 14.90
N SER A 169 12.74 15.95 16.02
CA SER A 169 12.24 16.67 17.20
C SER A 169 13.29 17.51 17.92
N VAL A 170 14.58 17.26 17.66
CA VAL A 170 15.67 18.09 18.19
C VAL A 170 16.22 19.07 17.16
N LEU A 171 15.65 19.10 15.95
CA LEU A 171 16.02 20.00 14.87
C LEU A 171 14.96 21.09 14.71
N GLY A 172 15.41 22.33 14.49
CA GLY A 172 14.49 23.46 14.35
C GLY A 172 15.12 24.68 13.72
N HIS A 173 14.35 25.76 13.64
CA HIS A 173 14.77 27.05 13.15
C HIS A 173 14.09 28.17 13.92
N GLN A 174 14.67 29.37 13.84
CA GLN A 174 14.02 30.61 14.27
C GLN A 174 13.45 31.33 13.05
N LEU A 175 12.22 31.82 13.13
CA LEU A 175 11.58 32.56 12.03
C LEU A 175 12.42 33.77 11.59
N ALA A 176 13.04 34.48 12.54
CA ALA A 176 13.89 35.64 12.27
C ALA A 176 15.18 35.31 11.49
N THR A 177 15.61 34.05 11.50
CA THR A 177 16.83 33.60 10.80
C THR A 177 16.57 33.14 9.36
N LEU A 178 15.29 33.02 8.96
CA LEU A 178 14.96 32.59 7.61
C LEU A 178 15.27 33.68 6.57
N PRO A 179 15.84 33.31 5.41
CA PRO A 179 16.06 34.24 4.30
C PRO A 179 14.75 34.89 3.85
N LYS A 180 14.78 36.20 3.56
CA LYS A 180 13.58 36.94 3.14
C LYS A 180 12.96 36.39 1.84
N ASP A 181 13.78 35.82 0.96
CA ASP A 181 13.40 35.24 -0.33
C ASP A 181 12.84 33.80 -0.24
N ILE A 182 12.86 33.15 0.94
CA ILE A 182 12.28 31.80 1.10
C ILE A 182 10.79 31.77 0.74
N SER A 183 10.08 32.87 1.01
CA SER A 183 8.66 33.04 0.68
C SER A 183 8.40 32.94 -0.82
N ALA A 184 9.30 33.50 -1.65
CA ALA A 184 9.24 33.42 -3.09
C ALA A 184 9.55 31.99 -3.59
N SER A 185 10.56 31.32 -3.01
CA SER A 185 10.87 29.91 -3.30
C SER A 185 9.66 29.00 -3.03
N ASN A 186 9.04 29.15 -1.85
CA ASN A 186 7.81 28.44 -1.47
C ASN A 186 6.65 28.72 -2.45
N SER A 187 6.50 29.98 -2.87
CA SER A 187 5.49 30.39 -3.86
C SER A 187 5.74 29.73 -5.23
N THR A 188 6.99 29.63 -5.68
CA THR A 188 7.38 28.91 -6.90
C THR A 188 7.04 27.43 -6.82
N GLU A 189 7.38 26.75 -5.72
CA GLU A 189 7.05 25.33 -5.51
C GLU A 189 5.54 25.10 -5.49
N TYR A 190 4.77 25.99 -4.84
CA TYR A 190 3.33 25.90 -4.87
C TYR A 190 2.74 26.14 -6.25
N GLY A 191 3.26 27.12 -7.00
CA GLY A 191 2.87 27.39 -8.37
C GLY A 191 3.12 26.20 -9.29
N ARG A 192 4.28 25.55 -9.16
CA ARG A 192 4.59 24.31 -9.88
C ARG A 192 3.57 23.21 -9.55
N PHE A 193 3.30 22.98 -8.27
CA PHE A 193 2.31 21.98 -7.86
C PHE A 193 0.94 22.27 -8.48
N LEU A 194 0.48 23.53 -8.47
CA LEU A 194 -0.79 23.92 -9.10
C LEU A 194 -0.77 23.70 -10.61
N PHE A 195 0.33 24.02 -11.29
CA PHE A 195 0.50 23.82 -12.73
C PHE A 195 0.38 22.33 -13.10
N GLU A 196 0.95 21.44 -12.28
CA GLU A 196 0.78 19.99 -12.41
C GLU A 196 -0.67 19.55 -12.14
N GLU A 197 -1.25 19.95 -11.01
CA GLU A 197 -2.60 19.51 -10.59
C GLU A 197 -3.71 19.95 -11.55
N MET A 198 -3.53 21.12 -12.18
CA MET A 198 -4.48 21.67 -13.15
C MET A 198 -4.21 21.21 -14.59
N ALA A 199 -3.20 20.36 -14.79
CA ALA A 199 -2.80 19.79 -16.08
C ALA A 199 -2.50 20.87 -17.15
N CYS A 200 -1.93 22.01 -16.76
CA CYS A 200 -1.63 23.12 -17.68
C CYS A 200 -0.68 22.69 -18.83
N SER A 201 0.16 21.68 -18.58
CA SER A 201 1.07 21.08 -19.57
C SER A 201 0.37 20.39 -20.74
N LYS A 202 -0.93 20.06 -20.64
CA LYS A 202 -1.70 19.48 -21.75
C LYS A 202 -1.89 20.44 -22.92
N CYS A 203 -1.75 21.74 -22.68
CA CYS A 203 -1.93 22.77 -23.71
C CYS A 203 -0.69 23.66 -23.90
N HIS A 204 0.08 23.96 -22.84
CA HIS A 204 1.06 25.07 -22.89
C HIS A 204 2.53 24.70 -23.07
N THR A 205 2.94 23.43 -22.90
CA THR A 205 4.38 23.08 -22.85
C THR A 205 4.98 22.66 -24.19
N SER A 206 4.46 23.16 -25.32
CA SER A 206 5.05 22.87 -26.63
C SER A 206 6.43 23.53 -26.74
N GLY A 207 7.50 22.75 -26.72
CA GLY A 207 8.88 23.23 -26.89
C GLY A 207 9.60 23.72 -25.61
N ASP A 208 8.92 23.80 -24.47
CA ASP A 208 9.52 24.28 -23.20
C ASP A 208 10.17 23.12 -22.40
N PRO A 209 11.43 23.26 -21.93
CA PRO A 209 12.13 22.28 -21.07
C PRO A 209 11.32 21.83 -19.83
N VAL A 210 10.49 22.71 -19.27
CA VAL A 210 9.58 22.45 -18.12
C VAL A 210 8.73 21.19 -18.34
N LYS A 211 8.42 20.83 -19.59
CA LYS A 211 7.64 19.62 -19.91
C LYS A 211 8.27 18.33 -19.38
N ALA A 212 9.60 18.20 -19.46
CA ALA A 212 10.30 16.95 -19.17
C ALA A 212 10.13 16.51 -17.70
N GLY A 213 9.89 17.46 -16.78
CA GLY A 213 9.76 17.21 -15.35
C GLY A 213 8.33 17.21 -14.81
N ILE A 214 7.31 17.37 -15.67
CA ILE A 214 5.91 17.46 -15.24
C ILE A 214 5.21 16.13 -15.48
N PRO A 215 4.65 15.49 -14.44
CA PRO A 215 3.94 14.23 -14.59
C PRO A 215 2.67 14.40 -15.43
N ASP A 216 2.36 13.39 -16.23
CA ASP A 216 1.12 13.40 -16.99
C ASP A 216 -0.10 13.23 -16.08
N ARG A 217 -1.10 14.10 -16.23
CA ARG A 217 -2.34 14.08 -15.46
C ARG A 217 -3.53 13.93 -16.40
N THR A 218 -4.35 12.92 -16.10
CA THR A 218 -5.51 12.53 -16.91
C THR A 218 -6.73 12.59 -16.02
N GLY A 219 -7.79 13.22 -16.51
CA GLY A 219 -9.10 13.21 -15.88
C GLY A 219 -9.79 11.84 -15.99
N PRO A 220 -10.98 11.70 -15.38
CA PRO A 220 -11.76 10.47 -15.47
C PRO A 220 -11.99 9.99 -16.91
N ASN A 221 -11.96 8.68 -17.12
CA ASN A 221 -12.36 8.07 -18.38
C ASN A 221 -13.87 8.29 -18.58
N LEU A 222 -14.28 8.86 -19.72
CA LEU A 222 -15.68 9.17 -20.02
C LEU A 222 -16.32 8.22 -21.05
N SER A 223 -15.60 7.22 -21.56
CA SER A 223 -16.12 6.27 -22.56
C SER A 223 -17.35 5.48 -22.09
N LYS A 224 -17.59 5.41 -20.77
CA LYS A 224 -18.78 4.81 -20.14
C LYS A 224 -19.42 5.76 -19.11
N ILE A 225 -19.48 7.06 -19.41
CA ILE A 225 -20.03 8.04 -18.45
C ILE A 225 -21.55 7.88 -18.26
N ALA A 226 -22.31 7.53 -19.31
CA ALA A 226 -23.76 7.43 -19.24
C ALA A 226 -24.26 6.33 -18.29
N SER A 227 -23.49 5.26 -18.10
CA SER A 227 -23.83 4.19 -17.14
C SER A 227 -23.62 4.58 -15.68
N ARG A 228 -22.91 5.69 -15.42
CA ARG A 228 -22.49 6.10 -14.06
C ARG A 228 -23.11 7.40 -13.56
N THR A 229 -23.63 8.24 -14.45
CA THR A 229 -24.09 9.59 -14.08
C THR A 229 -25.48 9.91 -14.60
N ASN A 230 -26.24 10.70 -13.84
CA ASN A 230 -27.48 11.32 -14.29
C ASN A 230 -27.23 12.45 -15.30
N ALA A 231 -28.02 12.54 -16.38
CA ALA A 231 -27.88 13.57 -17.40
C ALA A 231 -28.09 15.01 -16.88
N ASN A 232 -29.02 15.23 -15.94
CA ASN A 232 -29.24 16.54 -15.30
C ASN A 232 -28.04 16.94 -14.44
N TRP A 233 -27.41 15.95 -13.78
CA TRP A 233 -26.15 16.16 -13.06
C TRP A 233 -25.01 16.49 -14.01
N LEU A 234 -24.88 15.76 -15.11
CA LEU A 234 -23.84 16.01 -16.10
C LEU A 234 -23.98 17.41 -16.72
N HIS A 235 -25.20 17.82 -17.06
CA HIS A 235 -25.48 19.17 -17.55
C HIS A 235 -25.10 20.24 -16.53
N SER A 236 -25.55 20.11 -15.28
CA SER A 236 -25.21 21.03 -14.20
C SER A 236 -23.71 21.10 -13.92
N TRP A 237 -23.03 19.95 -14.00
CA TRP A 237 -21.57 19.85 -13.87
C TRP A 237 -20.85 20.58 -15.00
N LEU A 238 -21.30 20.46 -16.25
CA LEU A 238 -20.68 21.16 -17.37
C LEU A 238 -20.90 22.67 -17.32
N LEU A 239 -22.04 23.12 -16.80
CA LEU A 239 -22.30 24.55 -16.59
C LEU A 239 -21.34 25.16 -15.58
N ASP A 240 -21.17 24.55 -14.40
CA ASP A 240 -20.22 25.05 -13.41
C ASP A 240 -19.75 23.94 -12.44
N PRO A 241 -18.61 23.30 -12.71
CA PRO A 241 -18.07 22.24 -11.84
C PRO A 241 -17.83 22.71 -10.40
N THR A 242 -17.48 23.99 -10.21
CA THR A 242 -17.04 24.52 -8.91
C THR A 242 -18.21 24.75 -7.94
N LYS A 243 -19.42 24.96 -8.47
CA LYS A 243 -20.65 25.00 -7.66
C LYS A 243 -20.99 23.65 -7.04
N LEU A 244 -20.73 22.56 -7.76
CA LEU A 244 -20.97 21.20 -7.27
C LEU A 244 -19.78 20.66 -6.46
N ARG A 245 -18.55 21.03 -6.81
CA ARG A 245 -17.32 20.65 -6.09
C ARG A 245 -16.32 21.80 -6.10
N PRO A 246 -16.22 22.60 -5.03
CA PRO A 246 -15.33 23.77 -4.96
C PRO A 246 -13.85 23.47 -5.23
N SER A 247 -13.36 22.28 -4.84
CA SER A 247 -11.96 21.86 -4.99
C SER A 247 -11.68 21.11 -6.31
N THR A 248 -12.58 21.18 -7.30
CA THR A 248 -12.41 20.50 -8.60
C THR A 248 -11.26 21.10 -9.41
N ALA A 249 -10.42 20.24 -10.01
CA ALA A 249 -9.42 20.66 -10.99
C ALA A 249 -10.00 20.86 -12.41
N MET A 250 -11.25 20.43 -12.65
CA MET A 250 -11.90 20.64 -13.94
C MET A 250 -12.30 22.11 -14.10
N PRO A 251 -11.81 22.81 -15.13
CA PRO A 251 -12.18 24.20 -15.37
C PRO A 251 -13.61 24.31 -15.92
N LYS A 252 -14.19 25.50 -15.82
CA LYS A 252 -15.44 25.85 -16.50
C LYS A 252 -15.15 26.11 -17.97
N LEU A 253 -15.78 25.35 -18.86
CA LEU A 253 -15.49 25.36 -20.31
C LEU A 253 -16.49 26.17 -21.14
N PHE A 254 -17.70 26.37 -20.64
CA PHE A 254 -18.79 27.03 -21.36
C PHE A 254 -19.05 28.43 -20.81
N ALA A 255 -19.49 29.34 -21.68
CA ALA A 255 -19.91 30.68 -21.29
C ALA A 255 -21.23 30.64 -20.51
N ASP A 256 -21.48 31.70 -19.74
CA ASP A 256 -22.72 31.86 -18.96
C ASP A 256 -23.89 32.45 -19.78
N ASP A 257 -23.70 32.62 -21.08
CA ASP A 257 -24.72 33.08 -22.02
C ASP A 257 -25.59 31.92 -22.55
N GLU A 258 -26.56 32.26 -23.42
CA GLU A 258 -27.47 31.28 -23.99
C GLU A 258 -26.75 30.27 -24.89
N GLU A 259 -25.75 30.71 -25.64
CA GLU A 259 -24.97 29.86 -26.53
C GLU A 259 -24.15 28.84 -25.75
N GLY A 260 -23.45 29.25 -24.68
CA GLY A 260 -22.69 28.36 -23.80
C GLY A 260 -23.57 27.32 -23.11
N ARG A 261 -24.79 27.71 -22.69
CA ARG A 261 -25.79 26.77 -22.17
C ARG A 261 -26.21 25.75 -23.24
N ALA A 262 -26.43 26.19 -24.48
CA ALA A 262 -26.77 25.29 -25.58
C ALA A 262 -25.61 24.34 -25.95
N GLU A 263 -24.37 24.81 -25.92
CA GLU A 263 -23.18 23.95 -26.11
C GLU A 263 -23.06 22.89 -25.01
N ALA A 264 -23.23 23.27 -23.73
CA ALA A 264 -23.21 22.35 -22.61
C ALA A 264 -24.32 21.28 -22.72
N LYS A 265 -25.52 21.69 -23.18
CA LYS A 265 -26.63 20.78 -23.52
C LYS A 265 -26.25 19.79 -24.62
N ALA A 266 -25.65 20.26 -25.71
CA ALA A 266 -25.20 19.39 -26.81
C ALA A 266 -24.17 18.36 -26.34
N VAL A 267 -23.16 18.79 -25.57
CA VAL A 267 -22.14 17.89 -25.00
C VAL A 267 -22.77 16.88 -24.04
N THR A 268 -23.71 17.31 -23.21
CA THR A 268 -24.46 16.39 -22.32
C THR A 268 -25.22 15.35 -23.13
N ALA A 269 -25.89 15.75 -24.21
CA ALA A 269 -26.65 14.84 -25.08
C ALA A 269 -25.74 13.76 -25.67
N TYR A 270 -24.56 14.13 -26.17
CA TYR A 270 -23.58 13.16 -26.68
C TYR A 270 -23.03 12.23 -25.60
N LEU A 271 -22.55 12.79 -24.48
CA LEU A 271 -21.97 12.00 -23.39
C LEU A 271 -22.98 11.01 -22.79
N SER A 272 -24.27 11.35 -22.81
CA SER A 272 -25.36 10.47 -22.37
C SER A 272 -25.58 9.26 -23.28
N THR A 273 -24.92 9.19 -24.44
CA THR A 273 -24.93 8.01 -25.32
C THR A 273 -23.78 7.04 -25.04
N LEU A 274 -22.76 7.47 -24.28
CA LEU A 274 -21.53 6.71 -24.10
C LEU A 274 -21.66 5.62 -23.02
N GLY A 275 -21.65 4.35 -23.44
CA GLY A 275 -21.59 3.19 -22.56
C GLY A 275 -22.92 2.49 -22.27
N ASN A 276 -23.90 2.56 -23.19
CA ASN A 276 -25.23 1.92 -23.12
C ASN A 276 -26.01 2.22 -21.82
N SER A 277 -26.89 3.24 -21.88
CA SER A 277 -27.77 3.65 -20.78
C SER A 277 -28.93 2.69 -20.48
N SER A 278 -29.08 1.61 -21.26
CA SER A 278 -30.21 0.66 -21.24
C SER A 278 -30.34 -0.13 -19.92
N ASN A 279 -29.33 -0.06 -19.05
CA ASN A 279 -29.29 -0.79 -17.77
C ASN A 279 -29.68 0.05 -16.55
N ARG A 280 -30.39 1.18 -16.71
CA ARG A 280 -30.93 1.90 -15.54
C ARG A 280 -31.95 0.98 -14.86
N PRO A 281 -31.68 0.42 -13.67
CA PRO A 281 -32.66 -0.42 -13.00
C PRO A 281 -33.88 0.46 -12.72
N ALA A 282 -35.07 -0.03 -13.06
CA ALA A 282 -36.30 0.54 -12.53
C ALA A 282 -36.16 0.64 -11.00
N ASN A 283 -36.72 1.68 -10.39
CA ASN A 283 -36.76 1.84 -8.93
C ASN A 283 -37.34 0.55 -8.32
N LYS A 284 -36.48 -0.37 -7.88
CA LYS A 284 -36.92 -1.58 -7.18
C LYS A 284 -37.49 -1.12 -5.85
N SER A 285 -38.52 -1.80 -5.36
CA SER A 285 -39.02 -1.57 -4.01
C SER A 285 -37.84 -1.65 -3.02
N ARG A 286 -37.79 -0.70 -2.08
CA ARG A 286 -36.72 -0.67 -1.08
C ARG A 286 -36.80 -1.97 -0.26
N PRO A 287 -35.69 -2.71 -0.10
CA PRO A 287 -35.64 -3.86 0.79
C PRO A 287 -36.09 -3.49 2.21
N GLN A 288 -36.66 -4.44 2.97
CA GLN A 288 -37.11 -4.20 4.34
C GLN A 288 -35.98 -3.72 5.28
N ASP A 289 -34.73 -4.07 5.00
CA ASP A 289 -33.55 -3.72 5.80
C ASP A 289 -32.87 -2.41 5.37
N PHE A 290 -33.47 -1.62 4.47
CA PHE A 290 -32.86 -0.43 3.88
C PHE A 290 -32.38 0.60 4.92
N LEU A 291 -33.19 0.89 5.95
CA LEU A 291 -32.79 1.83 7.03
C LEU A 291 -31.64 1.28 7.87
N LYS A 292 -31.63 -0.03 8.15
CA LYS A 292 -30.52 -0.70 8.87
C LYS A 292 -29.22 -0.59 8.06
N SER A 293 -29.32 -0.75 6.74
CA SER A 293 -28.19 -0.61 5.81
C SER A 293 -27.61 0.80 5.79
N ILE A 294 -28.46 1.85 5.81
CA ILE A 294 -28.01 3.25 5.91
C ILE A 294 -27.26 3.50 7.23
N ASN A 295 -27.81 3.06 8.37
CA ASN A 295 -27.17 3.25 9.68
C ASN A 295 -25.83 2.50 9.79
N ALA A 296 -25.77 1.28 9.25
CA ALA A 296 -24.52 0.53 9.12
C ALA A 296 -23.53 1.28 8.22
N GLY A 297 -24.00 1.85 7.10
CA GLY A 297 -23.20 2.65 6.17
C GLY A 297 -22.60 3.89 6.81
N GLN A 298 -23.37 4.60 7.64
CA GLN A 298 -22.88 5.74 8.40
C GLN A 298 -21.77 5.35 9.38
N THR A 299 -21.94 4.24 10.10
CA THR A 299 -20.93 3.76 11.05
C THR A 299 -19.64 3.35 10.32
N LEU A 300 -19.77 2.63 9.20
CA LEU A 300 -18.65 2.22 8.36
C LEU A 300 -17.93 3.41 7.72
N PHE A 301 -18.65 4.44 7.28
CA PHE A 301 -18.06 5.64 6.68
C PHE A 301 -17.08 6.33 7.64
N THR A 302 -17.40 6.34 8.94
CA THR A 302 -16.50 6.82 9.99
C THR A 302 -15.36 5.83 10.25
N SER A 303 -15.67 4.58 10.60
CA SER A 303 -14.65 3.61 11.06
C SER A 303 -13.65 3.21 9.99
N ILE A 304 -14.05 3.15 8.71
CA ILE A 304 -13.13 2.85 7.60
C ILE A 304 -12.21 4.03 7.27
N GLY A 305 -12.57 5.25 7.70
CA GLY A 305 -11.76 6.46 7.55
C GLY A 305 -12.16 7.37 6.39
N CYS A 306 -13.36 7.21 5.80
CA CYS A 306 -13.81 8.08 4.70
C CYS A 306 -13.88 9.55 5.15
N VAL A 307 -14.26 9.77 6.41
CA VAL A 307 -14.31 11.07 7.09
C VAL A 307 -12.98 11.84 7.10
N ALA A 308 -11.83 11.16 7.01
CA ALA A 308 -10.53 11.84 6.99
C ALA A 308 -10.31 12.67 5.71
N CYS A 309 -10.98 12.31 4.61
CA CYS A 309 -10.99 13.08 3.35
C CYS A 309 -12.34 13.77 3.09
N HIS A 310 -13.41 13.26 3.68
CA HIS A 310 -14.80 13.69 3.46
C HIS A 310 -15.50 14.13 4.77
N PRO A 311 -14.96 15.09 5.54
CA PRO A 311 -15.47 15.42 6.89
C PRO A 311 -16.90 15.99 6.89
N LYS A 312 -17.27 16.76 5.86
CA LYS A 312 -18.57 17.42 5.74
C LYS A 312 -19.74 16.50 5.35
N ALA A 313 -19.52 15.19 5.20
CA ALA A 313 -20.62 14.24 5.11
C ALA A 313 -21.35 14.07 6.47
N ILE A 314 -20.75 14.49 7.58
CA ILE A 314 -21.22 14.19 8.95
C ILE A 314 -21.45 15.43 9.85
N SER A 315 -20.96 16.63 9.54
CA SER A 315 -21.18 17.82 10.39
C SER A 315 -21.11 19.16 9.65
N LYS A 316 -21.88 20.16 10.14
CA LYS A 316 -21.82 21.57 9.73
C LYS A 316 -20.64 22.33 10.36
N ASP A 317 -19.97 21.76 11.36
CA ASP A 317 -18.87 22.40 12.05
C ASP A 317 -17.53 22.17 11.32
N LYS A 318 -16.72 23.23 11.25
CA LYS A 318 -15.37 23.19 10.69
C LYS A 318 -14.51 22.32 11.60
N LEU A 319 -14.05 21.18 11.10
CA LEU A 319 -12.87 20.53 11.67
C LEU A 319 -11.68 21.42 11.31
N ASP A 320 -11.02 21.95 12.32
CA ASP A 320 -9.83 22.78 12.14
C ASP A 320 -8.71 21.92 11.57
N THR A 321 -8.31 22.20 10.34
CA THR A 321 -7.25 21.46 9.67
C THR A 321 -5.99 22.30 9.72
N GLY A 322 -5.25 22.10 10.81
CA GLY A 322 -4.07 22.88 11.15
C GLY A 322 -3.10 23.06 10.00
N VAL A 323 -2.63 24.30 9.85
CA VAL A 323 -1.63 24.71 8.85
C VAL A 323 -0.24 24.56 9.46
N TYR A 324 0.37 23.40 9.28
CA TYR A 324 1.83 23.23 9.40
C TYR A 324 2.28 22.39 8.21
N GLY A 325 3.16 22.96 7.37
CA GLY A 325 3.74 22.23 6.25
C GLY A 325 5.26 22.44 6.17
N PHE A 326 6.02 21.37 6.38
CA PHE A 326 7.42 21.27 5.99
C PHE A 326 7.50 21.06 4.47
N GLY A 327 8.41 21.75 3.80
CA GLY A 327 8.63 21.61 2.35
C GLY A 327 8.04 22.70 1.46
N GLY A 328 7.82 23.92 1.99
CA GLY A 328 7.59 25.11 1.16
C GLY A 328 6.23 25.21 0.45
N VAL A 329 5.34 24.26 0.67
CA VAL A 329 3.97 24.32 0.14
C VAL A 329 2.99 24.17 1.29
N ALA A 330 2.54 25.30 1.88
CA ALA A 330 1.61 25.36 3.01
C ALA A 330 0.58 24.21 2.98
N ALA A 331 0.52 23.43 4.06
CA ALA A 331 -0.36 22.28 4.19
C ALA A 331 -1.80 22.74 4.27
N VAL A 332 -2.45 22.86 3.11
CA VAL A 332 -3.91 22.87 3.04
C VAL A 332 -4.31 21.42 3.09
N SER A 333 -5.00 21.00 4.15
CA SER A 333 -5.71 19.71 4.11
C SER A 333 -6.81 19.85 3.04
N TRP A 334 -6.79 18.97 2.05
CA TRP A 334 -7.81 19.02 1.00
C TRP A 334 -9.01 18.22 1.48
N GLU A 335 -10.05 18.92 1.93
CA GLU A 335 -11.36 18.31 2.17
C GLU A 335 -12.14 18.20 0.85
N TYR A 336 -12.79 17.05 0.65
CA TYR A 336 -13.63 16.80 -0.51
C TYR A 336 -15.09 16.64 -0.05
N PRO A 337 -15.90 17.71 -0.05
CA PRO A 337 -17.30 17.58 0.31
C PRO A 337 -18.02 16.63 -0.67
N LEU A 338 -18.90 15.77 -0.15
CA LEU A 338 -19.68 14.78 -0.91
C LEU A 338 -21.10 15.27 -1.28
N GLY A 339 -21.40 16.55 -1.07
CA GLY A 339 -22.75 17.13 -0.93
C GLY A 339 -23.86 16.59 -1.85
N THR A 340 -23.61 16.38 -3.14
CA THR A 340 -24.66 15.97 -4.10
C THR A 340 -24.41 14.61 -4.77
N VAL A 341 -23.65 13.72 -4.10
CA VAL A 341 -23.33 12.38 -4.63
C VAL A 341 -24.57 11.58 -5.03
N GLY A 342 -25.66 11.68 -4.26
CA GLY A 342 -26.93 11.02 -4.56
C GLY A 342 -27.63 11.55 -5.82
N SER A 343 -27.38 12.80 -6.22
CA SER A 343 -27.90 13.36 -7.48
C SER A 343 -27.09 12.91 -8.70
N LYS A 344 -25.87 12.40 -8.49
CA LYS A 344 -24.97 11.93 -9.55
C LYS A 344 -25.19 10.46 -9.88
N PHE A 345 -25.11 9.60 -8.88
CA PHE A 345 -25.02 8.15 -9.06
C PHE A 345 -26.35 7.43 -8.85
N THR A 346 -26.52 6.29 -9.51
CA THR A 346 -27.45 5.25 -9.06
C THR A 346 -26.79 4.39 -7.99
N GLU A 347 -27.56 3.62 -7.21
CA GLU A 347 -27.01 2.68 -6.23
C GLU A 347 -25.98 1.73 -6.84
N GLN A 348 -26.32 1.07 -7.94
CA GLN A 348 -25.43 0.13 -8.62
C GLN A 348 -24.15 0.81 -9.11
N SER A 349 -24.25 1.97 -9.76
CA SER A 349 -23.07 2.69 -10.26
C SER A 349 -22.16 3.22 -9.14
N LEU A 350 -22.72 3.57 -7.98
CA LEU A 350 -21.94 3.99 -6.82
C LEU A 350 -21.24 2.80 -6.18
N ILE A 351 -21.90 1.65 -6.08
CA ILE A 351 -21.29 0.39 -5.61
C ILE A 351 -20.07 0.04 -6.46
N GLU A 352 -20.24 0.02 -7.79
CA GLU A 352 -19.15 -0.28 -8.74
C GLU A 352 -18.01 0.74 -8.63
N TYR A 353 -18.34 2.03 -8.50
CA TYR A 353 -17.34 3.08 -8.30
C TYR A 353 -16.57 2.89 -6.99
N LEU A 354 -17.25 2.62 -5.87
CA LEU A 354 -16.62 2.46 -4.56
C LEU A 354 -15.71 1.21 -4.48
N GLN A 355 -16.01 0.16 -5.25
CA GLN A 355 -15.17 -1.05 -5.32
C GLN A 355 -13.85 -0.80 -6.05
N ASN A 356 -13.84 0.05 -7.09
CA ASN A 356 -12.63 0.38 -7.82
C ASN A 356 -12.65 1.80 -8.45
N PRO A 357 -12.43 2.86 -7.65
CA PRO A 357 -12.45 4.24 -8.16
C PRO A 357 -11.37 4.50 -9.22
N LEU A 358 -10.22 3.83 -9.12
CA LEU A 358 -9.07 4.01 -10.00
C LEU A 358 -9.32 3.48 -11.42
N TYR A 359 -10.22 2.51 -11.59
CA TYR A 359 -10.68 2.10 -12.93
C TYR A 359 -11.34 3.27 -13.67
N THR A 360 -12.08 4.11 -12.95
CA THR A 360 -12.73 5.31 -13.49
C THR A 360 -11.74 6.45 -13.69
N ASN A 361 -10.83 6.64 -12.73
CA ASN A 361 -9.85 7.72 -12.77
C ASN A 361 -8.48 7.21 -12.29
N PRO A 362 -7.63 6.73 -13.21
CA PRO A 362 -6.34 6.12 -12.86
C PRO A 362 -5.38 7.07 -12.12
N HIS A 363 -5.47 8.38 -12.36
CA HIS A 363 -4.68 9.42 -11.67
C HIS A 363 -5.52 10.16 -10.61
N GLY A 364 -6.66 9.60 -10.21
CA GLY A 364 -7.57 10.19 -9.25
C GLY A 364 -7.07 10.14 -7.82
N ARG A 365 -7.54 11.10 -7.01
CA ARG A 365 -7.24 11.15 -5.57
C ARG A 365 -8.18 10.29 -4.72
N MET A 366 -9.27 9.74 -5.29
CA MET A 366 -10.12 8.78 -4.59
C MET A 366 -9.44 7.41 -4.64
N PRO A 367 -8.95 6.88 -3.50
CA PRO A 367 -8.27 5.60 -3.45
C PRO A 367 -9.27 4.45 -3.45
N ASN A 368 -8.80 3.25 -3.77
CA ASN A 368 -9.53 2.03 -3.43
C ASN A 368 -9.41 1.78 -1.91
N MET A 369 -10.54 1.74 -1.22
CA MET A 369 -10.64 1.49 0.23
C MET A 369 -10.85 0.00 0.56
N ASN A 370 -10.63 -0.89 -0.41
CA ASN A 370 -10.85 -2.34 -0.33
C ASN A 370 -12.29 -2.71 0.06
N LEU A 371 -13.27 -1.94 -0.40
CA LEU A 371 -14.69 -2.18 -0.11
C LEU A 371 -15.20 -3.35 -0.97
N ALA A 372 -15.92 -4.27 -0.35
CA ALA A 372 -16.59 -5.39 -1.02
C ALA A 372 -17.91 -5.76 -0.32
N GLY A 373 -18.75 -6.56 -0.98
CA GLY A 373 -19.97 -7.11 -0.39
C GLY A 373 -20.89 -6.09 0.28
N ALA A 374 -21.40 -6.44 1.47
CA ALA A 374 -22.35 -5.63 2.22
C ALA A 374 -21.81 -4.26 2.66
N ASP A 375 -20.52 -4.15 2.98
CA ASP A 375 -19.89 -2.86 3.37
C ASP A 375 -20.08 -1.80 2.28
N THR A 376 -19.86 -2.21 1.02
CA THR A 376 -19.98 -1.30 -0.13
C THR A 376 -21.42 -0.85 -0.31
N VAL A 377 -22.37 -1.78 -0.21
CA VAL A 377 -23.81 -1.51 -0.36
C VAL A 377 -24.29 -0.54 0.72
N ASN A 378 -23.89 -0.78 1.98
CA ASN A 378 -24.26 0.05 3.12
C ASN A 378 -23.76 1.49 2.95
N ILE A 379 -22.48 1.66 2.60
CA ILE A 379 -21.88 2.99 2.36
C ILE A 379 -22.56 3.68 1.16
N ALA A 380 -22.79 2.95 0.05
CA ALA A 380 -23.45 3.52 -1.12
C ALA A 380 -24.84 4.05 -0.75
N ARG A 381 -25.67 3.26 -0.07
CA ARG A 381 -27.02 3.68 0.35
C ARG A 381 -27.00 4.88 1.30
N TYR A 382 -26.05 4.93 2.23
CA TYR A 382 -25.85 6.08 3.10
C TYR A 382 -25.51 7.35 2.29
N LEU A 383 -24.55 7.27 1.37
CA LEU A 383 -24.13 8.41 0.55
C LEU A 383 -25.22 8.89 -0.42
N LEU A 384 -26.07 7.99 -0.92
CA LEU A 384 -27.19 8.35 -1.79
C LEU A 384 -28.28 9.18 -1.09
N GLN A 385 -28.27 9.28 0.24
CA GLN A 385 -29.17 10.18 0.95
C GLN A 385 -28.80 11.66 0.72
N SER A 386 -27.55 11.93 0.32
CA SER A 386 -27.05 13.27 0.03
C SER A 386 -27.47 13.71 -1.38
N THR A 387 -28.67 14.28 -1.50
CA THR A 387 -29.25 14.75 -2.76
C THR A 387 -29.54 16.24 -2.74
N GLU A 388 -29.45 16.87 -3.91
CA GLU A 388 -29.94 18.22 -4.18
C GLU A 388 -30.80 18.19 -5.44
N GLN A 389 -31.86 19.01 -5.47
CA GLN A 389 -32.71 19.13 -6.64
C GLN A 389 -31.96 19.88 -7.75
N LEU A 390 -31.57 19.15 -8.78
CA LEU A 390 -30.87 19.72 -9.92
C LEU A 390 -31.85 20.21 -10.98
N PRO A 391 -31.55 21.35 -11.66
CA PRO A 391 -32.34 21.80 -12.79
C PRO A 391 -32.46 20.70 -13.85
N ALA A 392 -33.69 20.44 -14.30
CA ALA A 392 -33.91 19.52 -15.40
C ALA A 392 -33.29 20.10 -16.68
N MET A 393 -32.55 19.28 -17.41
CA MET A 393 -32.11 19.66 -18.74
C MET A 393 -33.33 19.80 -19.66
N SER A 394 -33.37 20.86 -20.46
CA SER A 394 -34.48 21.05 -21.42
C SER A 394 -34.52 19.91 -22.45
N ALA A 395 -35.73 19.58 -22.90
CA ALA A 395 -35.95 18.47 -23.82
C ALA A 395 -35.14 18.61 -25.13
N LEU A 396 -34.74 17.47 -25.70
CA LEU A 396 -33.95 17.39 -26.93
C LEU A 396 -34.81 17.33 -28.21
N ASN A 397 -36.12 17.50 -28.08
CA ASN A 397 -37.10 17.43 -29.17
C ASN A 397 -37.11 18.66 -30.07
N GLN A 398 -36.68 19.82 -29.55
CA GLN A 398 -36.54 21.04 -30.36
C GLN A 398 -35.20 21.03 -31.12
N PRO A 399 -35.19 21.47 -32.40
CA PRO A 399 -33.97 21.56 -33.17
C PRO A 399 -33.01 22.60 -32.56
N PRO A 400 -31.69 22.39 -32.67
CA PRO A 400 -30.68 23.36 -32.25
C PRO A 400 -30.74 24.63 -33.11
N SER A 401 -30.32 25.76 -32.54
CA SER A 401 -30.27 27.04 -33.25
C SER A 401 -29.30 26.99 -34.45
N ALA A 402 -29.56 27.78 -35.49
CA ALA A 402 -28.71 27.84 -36.68
C ALA A 402 -27.23 28.17 -36.34
N GLY A 403 -27.01 29.04 -35.35
CA GLY A 403 -25.67 29.34 -34.84
C GLY A 403 -24.96 28.11 -34.28
N LEU A 404 -25.66 27.27 -33.52
CA LEU A 404 -25.09 26.04 -32.97
C LEU A 404 -24.86 24.97 -34.07
N VAL A 405 -25.75 24.86 -35.04
CA VAL A 405 -25.60 23.96 -36.20
C VAL A 405 -24.33 24.29 -36.99
N SER A 406 -24.02 25.58 -37.18
CA SER A 406 -22.83 26.03 -37.90
C SER A 406 -21.50 25.62 -37.25
N LYS A 407 -21.51 25.28 -35.94
CA LYS A 407 -20.33 24.74 -35.23
C LYS A 407 -20.07 23.27 -35.54
N ALA A 408 -21.07 22.56 -36.07
CA ALA A 408 -20.96 21.16 -36.41
C ALA A 408 -20.85 20.92 -37.92
N VAL A 409 -21.51 21.70 -38.75
CA VAL A 409 -21.52 21.49 -40.22
C VAL A 409 -21.18 22.79 -40.93
N SER A 410 -20.33 22.70 -41.95
CA SER A 410 -19.71 23.89 -42.55
C SER A 410 -20.30 24.22 -43.92
N THR A 411 -20.63 23.19 -44.72
CA THR A 411 -21.15 23.37 -46.09
C THR A 411 -22.67 23.37 -46.12
N ASP A 412 -23.26 24.02 -47.13
CA ASP A 412 -24.72 24.08 -47.26
C ASP A 412 -25.35 22.72 -47.58
N LYS A 413 -24.61 21.85 -48.28
CA LYS A 413 -24.99 20.45 -48.48
C LYS A 413 -25.04 19.67 -47.16
N GLU A 414 -24.03 19.82 -46.31
CA GLU A 414 -24.03 19.19 -44.97
C GLU A 414 -25.15 19.74 -44.08
N LYS A 415 -25.42 21.05 -44.12
CA LYS A 415 -26.53 21.66 -43.37
C LYS A 415 -27.88 21.13 -43.83
N ALA A 416 -28.09 20.98 -45.14
CA ALA A 416 -29.33 20.45 -45.70
C ALA A 416 -29.57 18.97 -45.31
N GLU A 417 -28.52 18.15 -45.33
CA GLU A 417 -28.60 16.76 -44.86
C GLU A 417 -28.78 16.69 -43.33
N PHE A 418 -28.09 17.54 -42.59
CA PHE A 418 -28.20 17.61 -41.13
C PHE A 418 -29.61 18.03 -40.67
N ALA A 419 -30.27 18.93 -41.41
CA ALA A 419 -31.64 19.37 -41.12
C ALA A 419 -32.68 18.23 -41.20
N LYS A 420 -32.38 17.14 -41.93
CA LYS A 420 -33.25 15.95 -42.04
C LYS A 420 -33.10 14.98 -40.87
N VAL A 421 -32.07 15.14 -40.04
CA VAL A 421 -31.80 14.29 -38.87
C VAL A 421 -32.72 14.69 -37.72
N ASP A 422 -33.21 13.71 -36.95
CA ASP A 422 -34.01 13.97 -35.73
C ASP A 422 -33.30 14.93 -34.76
N SER A 423 -34.05 15.83 -34.13
CA SER A 423 -33.53 16.86 -33.22
C SER A 423 -32.61 16.29 -32.15
N ALA A 424 -32.96 15.17 -31.51
CA ALA A 424 -32.14 14.60 -30.45
C ALA A 424 -30.81 14.08 -31.01
N LYS A 425 -30.83 13.54 -32.22
CA LYS A 425 -29.62 13.09 -32.92
C LYS A 425 -28.76 14.26 -33.42
N GLN A 426 -29.37 15.38 -33.81
CA GLN A 426 -28.66 16.62 -34.13
C GLN A 426 -27.86 17.12 -32.92
N TRP A 427 -28.47 17.20 -31.73
CA TRP A 427 -27.78 17.59 -30.49
C TRP A 427 -26.58 16.68 -30.18
N GLN A 428 -26.71 15.36 -30.39
CA GLN A 428 -25.62 14.40 -30.17
C GLN A 428 -24.44 14.61 -31.13
N ILE A 429 -24.71 14.86 -32.42
CA ILE A 429 -23.65 15.08 -33.42
C ILE A 429 -22.90 16.37 -33.13
N ILE A 430 -23.61 17.45 -32.76
CA ILE A 430 -23.00 18.71 -32.32
C ILE A 430 -22.13 18.46 -31.08
N GLY A 431 -22.67 17.77 -30.08
CA GLY A 431 -21.95 17.43 -28.86
C GLY A 431 -20.66 16.66 -29.09
N GLN A 432 -20.68 15.69 -30.02
CA GLN A 432 -19.50 14.91 -30.40
C GLN A 432 -18.37 15.80 -30.93
N LYS A 433 -18.70 16.77 -31.80
CA LYS A 433 -17.71 17.74 -32.32
C LYS A 433 -17.24 18.73 -31.26
N LEU A 434 -18.13 19.15 -30.36
CA LEU A 434 -17.80 20.05 -29.25
C LEU A 434 -16.87 19.38 -28.23
N VAL A 435 -16.99 18.08 -27.96
CA VAL A 435 -16.06 17.36 -27.07
C VAL A 435 -14.60 17.45 -27.54
N ALA A 436 -14.37 17.38 -28.85
CA ALA A 436 -13.05 17.61 -29.42
C ALA A 436 -12.68 19.11 -29.38
N THR A 437 -13.52 19.98 -29.95
CA THR A 437 -13.20 21.40 -30.17
C THR A 437 -13.18 22.27 -28.90
N LYS A 438 -13.80 21.83 -27.81
CA LYS A 438 -13.68 22.43 -26.47
C LYS A 438 -12.52 21.87 -25.65
N GLY A 439 -11.79 20.87 -26.17
CA GLY A 439 -10.59 20.32 -25.54
C GLY A 439 -10.82 19.30 -24.44
N CYS A 440 -12.03 18.72 -24.33
CA CYS A 440 -12.30 17.67 -23.35
C CYS A 440 -11.33 16.48 -23.52
N VAL A 441 -10.99 16.13 -24.76
CA VAL A 441 -10.06 15.03 -25.12
C VAL A 441 -8.59 15.30 -24.77
N ASN A 442 -8.24 16.52 -24.33
CA ASN A 442 -6.89 16.84 -23.87
C ASN A 442 -6.64 16.28 -22.46
N CYS A 443 -7.70 16.21 -21.65
CA CYS A 443 -7.63 15.73 -20.28
C CYS A 443 -8.35 14.39 -20.08
N HIS A 444 -9.41 14.10 -20.83
CA HIS A 444 -10.24 12.91 -20.66
C HIS A 444 -10.00 11.84 -21.72
N ILE A 445 -10.13 10.57 -21.31
CA ILE A 445 -10.14 9.42 -22.22
C ILE A 445 -11.56 9.27 -22.78
N ILE A 446 -11.72 9.48 -24.10
CA ILE A 446 -12.98 9.38 -24.85
C ILE A 446 -12.65 8.93 -26.27
N GLU A 447 -13.35 7.92 -26.79
CA GLU A 447 -13.24 7.53 -28.20
C GLU A 447 -14.23 8.36 -29.04
N THR A 448 -13.71 9.18 -29.96
CA THR A 448 -14.50 10.02 -30.86
C THR A 448 -13.94 9.96 -32.28
N PRO A 449 -14.76 9.90 -33.35
CA PRO A 449 -14.32 10.16 -34.71
C PRO A 449 -13.82 11.61 -34.83
N GLY A 450 -12.54 11.80 -35.15
CA GLY A 450 -11.88 13.11 -35.26
C GLY A 450 -10.54 13.20 -34.50
N SER A 451 -9.65 14.10 -34.92
CA SER A 451 -8.33 14.31 -34.32
C SER A 451 -8.41 15.11 -33.02
N LYS A 452 -7.55 14.80 -32.04
CA LYS A 452 -7.32 15.65 -30.85
C LYS A 452 -7.07 17.10 -31.28
N LEU A 453 -7.54 18.08 -30.50
CA LEU A 453 -7.10 19.47 -30.72
C LEU A 453 -5.56 19.50 -30.70
N SER A 454 -4.95 20.05 -31.74
CA SER A 454 -3.51 20.17 -31.79
C SER A 454 -3.05 21.13 -30.68
N VAL A 455 -1.99 20.72 -29.97
CA VAL A 455 -1.34 21.49 -28.90
C VAL A 455 -0.90 22.89 -29.41
N GLY A 456 -0.69 23.06 -30.72
CA GLY A 456 -0.27 24.32 -31.35
C GLY A 456 -1.34 25.42 -31.52
N LYS A 457 -2.52 25.30 -30.89
CA LYS A 457 -3.53 26.39 -30.85
C LYS A 457 -3.45 27.26 -29.60
N TYR A 458 -2.63 26.89 -28.61
CA TYR A 458 -2.44 27.66 -27.38
C TYR A 458 -1.07 28.33 -27.37
N PRO A 459 -0.94 29.52 -26.75
CA PRO A 459 0.36 30.17 -26.58
C PRO A 459 1.35 29.26 -25.87
N ALA A 460 2.59 29.27 -26.34
CA ALA A 460 3.71 28.62 -25.65
C ALA A 460 3.94 29.27 -24.28
N LEU A 461 4.61 28.57 -23.36
CA LEU A 461 4.86 29.09 -22.02
C LEU A 461 5.64 30.41 -22.05
N GLU A 462 6.57 30.58 -22.98
CA GLU A 462 7.34 31.81 -23.19
C GLU A 462 6.42 33.00 -23.50
N GLU A 463 5.41 32.80 -24.33
CA GLU A 463 4.41 33.82 -24.68
C GLU A 463 3.52 34.16 -23.47
N ILE A 464 3.14 33.16 -22.67
CA ILE A 464 2.36 33.37 -21.45
C ILE A 464 3.16 34.17 -20.43
N ARG A 465 4.46 33.86 -20.27
CA ARG A 465 5.37 34.56 -19.36
C ARG A 465 5.49 36.05 -19.72
N ALA A 466 5.46 36.36 -21.01
CA ALA A 466 5.53 37.73 -21.53
C ALA A 466 4.17 38.47 -21.53
N SER A 467 3.05 37.74 -21.37
CA SER A 467 1.71 38.30 -21.50
C SER A 467 1.22 38.98 -20.22
N THR A 468 0.52 40.11 -20.38
CA THR A 468 -0.21 40.82 -19.31
C THR A 468 -1.72 40.54 -19.34
N GLN A 469 -2.18 39.69 -20.28
CA GLN A 469 -3.60 39.43 -20.48
C GLN A 469 -4.16 38.49 -19.40
N PRO A 470 -5.39 38.74 -18.88
CA PRO A 470 -5.98 38.01 -17.76
C PRO A 470 -6.15 36.47 -17.93
N GLY A 471 -6.04 35.95 -19.16
CA GLY A 471 -5.90 34.52 -19.48
C GLY A 471 -6.93 33.56 -18.83
N CYS A 472 -6.58 32.27 -18.77
CA CYS A 472 -7.40 31.19 -18.20
C CYS A 472 -7.59 31.27 -16.66
N THR A 473 -6.84 32.16 -16.00
CA THR A 473 -6.89 32.41 -14.55
C THR A 473 -7.86 33.51 -14.15
N SER A 474 -8.40 34.25 -15.13
CA SER A 474 -9.40 35.30 -14.89
C SER A 474 -10.82 34.76 -14.94
N LEU A 475 -11.65 35.24 -14.02
CA LEU A 475 -13.08 34.94 -13.97
C LEU A 475 -13.85 35.52 -15.16
N THR A 476 -13.31 36.53 -15.84
CA THR A 476 -13.96 37.20 -16.99
C THR A 476 -13.60 36.59 -18.35
N HIS A 477 -12.76 35.56 -18.40
CA HIS A 477 -12.29 34.97 -19.67
C HIS A 477 -13.37 34.11 -20.35
N SER A 478 -13.84 34.50 -21.53
CA SER A 478 -14.92 33.82 -22.25
C SER A 478 -14.46 32.86 -23.36
N LYS A 479 -13.21 32.95 -23.82
CA LYS A 479 -12.69 32.23 -25.00
C LYS A 479 -11.75 31.05 -24.65
N GLY A 480 -12.09 30.28 -23.62
CA GLY A 480 -11.26 29.14 -23.18
C GLY A 480 -11.63 28.63 -21.79
N PRO A 481 -10.86 27.66 -21.24
CA PRO A 481 -11.07 27.14 -19.90
C PRO A 481 -10.92 28.24 -18.84
N ARG A 482 -11.85 28.31 -17.88
CA ARG A 482 -11.77 29.17 -16.69
C ARG A 482 -11.47 28.33 -15.45
N TYR A 483 -10.32 28.57 -14.82
CA TYR A 483 -9.98 27.96 -13.53
C TYR A 483 -10.40 28.88 -12.39
N SER A 484 -11.13 28.35 -11.41
CA SER A 484 -11.48 29.08 -10.19
C SER A 484 -10.33 28.99 -9.19
N LEU A 485 -9.44 29.99 -9.23
CA LEU A 485 -8.27 30.09 -8.36
C LEU A 485 -8.43 31.29 -7.43
N ASN A 486 -8.03 31.14 -6.18
CA ASN A 486 -7.91 32.27 -5.24
C ASN A 486 -6.64 33.10 -5.51
N GLU A 487 -6.52 34.26 -4.89
CA GLU A 487 -5.39 35.18 -5.13
C GLU A 487 -4.03 34.58 -4.76
N ASN A 488 -3.94 33.77 -3.70
CA ASN A 488 -2.70 33.09 -3.32
C ASN A 488 -2.27 32.07 -4.39
N GLN A 489 -3.22 31.32 -4.95
CA GLN A 489 -2.97 30.35 -6.02
C GLN A 489 -2.55 31.03 -7.32
N LYS A 490 -3.22 32.14 -7.69
CA LYS A 490 -2.83 32.94 -8.85
C LYS A 490 -1.43 33.51 -8.69
N THR A 491 -1.13 34.08 -7.52
CA THR A 491 0.19 34.62 -7.20
C THR A 491 1.26 33.54 -7.30
N ALA A 492 1.05 32.37 -6.69
CA ALA A 492 1.98 31.25 -6.75
C ALA A 492 2.24 30.78 -8.19
N LEU A 493 1.19 30.61 -9.00
CA LEU A 493 1.33 30.27 -10.42
C LEU A 493 2.10 31.33 -11.20
N GLN A 494 1.82 32.62 -10.97
CA GLN A 494 2.55 33.70 -11.62
C GLN A 494 4.02 33.72 -11.21
N THR A 495 4.33 33.52 -9.93
CA THR A 495 5.71 33.42 -9.42
C THR A 495 6.45 32.25 -10.06
N PHE A 496 5.81 31.09 -10.19
CA PHE A 496 6.37 29.93 -10.88
C PHE A 496 6.63 30.22 -12.36
N LEU A 497 5.65 30.77 -13.09
CA LEU A 497 5.78 31.07 -14.51
C LEU A 497 6.89 32.10 -14.77
N LYS A 498 7.00 33.13 -13.94
CA LYS A 498 8.05 34.17 -14.03
C LYS A 498 9.40 33.73 -13.46
N SER A 499 9.50 32.54 -12.86
CA SER A 499 10.76 32.05 -12.34
C SER A 499 11.78 31.90 -13.47
N LYS A 500 13.01 32.37 -13.23
CA LYS A 500 14.13 32.22 -14.18
C LYS A 500 14.83 30.85 -14.06
N GLN A 501 14.24 29.93 -13.28
CA GLN A 501 14.81 28.60 -13.08
C GLN A 501 14.77 27.81 -14.39
N VAL A 502 15.87 27.13 -14.70
CA VAL A 502 15.91 26.19 -15.82
C VAL A 502 15.38 24.86 -15.31
N TRP A 503 14.35 24.33 -15.98
CA TRP A 503 13.70 23.08 -15.63
C TRP A 503 14.13 21.99 -16.62
N PRO A 504 15.27 21.30 -16.41
CA PRO A 504 15.70 20.18 -17.25
C PRO A 504 14.78 18.96 -17.12
N GLY A 505 13.93 18.94 -16.09
CA GLY A 505 13.03 17.83 -15.82
C GLY A 505 13.72 16.61 -15.24
N ASN A 506 14.75 16.85 -14.41
CA ASN A 506 15.51 15.78 -13.77
C ASN A 506 14.59 14.91 -12.92
N LYS A 507 14.74 13.59 -13.04
CA LYS A 507 14.04 12.66 -12.16
C LYS A 507 14.53 12.89 -10.72
N ALA A 508 13.60 13.14 -9.81
CA ALA A 508 13.90 13.42 -8.41
C ALA A 508 12.93 12.66 -7.50
N THR A 509 13.23 11.38 -7.22
CA THR A 509 12.30 10.50 -6.47
C THR A 509 12.03 11.04 -5.05
N SER A 510 13.05 11.52 -4.35
CA SER A 510 12.88 12.06 -2.98
C SER A 510 11.97 13.30 -2.96
N TYR A 511 12.11 14.19 -3.95
CA TYR A 511 11.17 15.31 -4.14
C TYR A 511 9.74 14.81 -4.44
N GLN A 512 9.60 13.84 -5.34
CA GLN A 512 8.31 13.26 -5.70
C GLN A 512 7.62 12.60 -4.50
N THR A 513 8.39 11.94 -3.62
CA THR A 513 7.92 11.37 -2.35
C THR A 513 7.36 12.43 -1.42
N SER A 514 8.07 13.54 -1.22
CA SER A 514 7.57 14.65 -0.39
C SER A 514 6.28 15.24 -0.95
N LEU A 515 6.18 15.40 -2.28
CA LEU A 515 4.98 15.90 -2.94
C LEU A 515 3.78 14.95 -2.82
N ALA A 516 4.03 13.64 -2.81
CA ALA A 516 2.99 12.61 -2.76
C ALA A 516 2.19 12.65 -1.45
N PHE A 517 2.83 12.93 -0.30
CA PHE A 517 2.14 13.07 0.98
C PHE A 517 1.02 14.11 0.90
N LYS A 518 1.29 15.23 0.21
CA LYS A 518 0.30 16.29 -0.03
C LYS A 518 -0.74 15.87 -1.07
N ARG A 519 -0.30 15.38 -2.23
CA ARG A 519 -1.19 15.01 -3.35
C ARG A 519 -2.23 13.97 -2.95
N PHE A 520 -1.85 13.00 -2.12
CA PHE A 520 -2.71 11.91 -1.69
C PHE A 520 -3.25 12.08 -0.27
N ALA A 521 -2.99 13.23 0.37
CA ALA A 521 -3.48 13.57 1.71
C ALA A 521 -3.12 12.51 2.78
N CYS A 522 -1.93 11.92 2.70
CA CYS A 522 -1.47 10.91 3.66
C CYS A 522 -1.44 11.45 5.10
N LEU A 523 -1.16 12.76 5.24
CA LEU A 523 -1.10 13.45 6.52
C LEU A 523 -2.48 13.73 7.16
N ASN A 524 -3.59 13.48 6.46
CA ASN A 524 -4.92 13.53 7.09
C ASN A 524 -5.11 12.40 8.11
N CYS A 525 -4.37 11.29 7.95
CA CYS A 525 -4.43 10.14 8.84
C CYS A 525 -3.14 9.96 9.64
N HIS A 526 -1.99 10.14 8.99
CA HIS A 526 -0.69 9.88 9.57
C HIS A 526 -0.03 11.15 10.08
N GLN A 527 0.60 11.06 11.25
CA GLN A 527 1.54 12.08 11.67
C GLN A 527 2.90 11.84 11.01
N ARG A 528 3.54 12.91 10.54
CA ARG A 528 4.94 12.90 10.09
C ARG A 528 5.60 14.21 10.49
N ASP A 529 6.69 14.09 11.22
CA ASP A 529 7.62 15.14 11.60
C ASP A 529 6.96 16.29 12.37
N GLY A 530 5.97 15.92 13.19
CA GLY A 530 5.15 16.86 13.96
C GLY A 530 3.89 17.35 13.23
N GLU A 531 3.69 16.99 11.97
CA GLU A 531 2.57 17.44 11.14
C GLU A 531 1.55 16.33 10.88
N GLY A 532 0.30 16.73 10.64
CA GLY A 532 -0.79 15.82 10.31
C GLY A 532 -1.25 14.95 11.47
N GLY A 533 -1.90 13.85 11.12
CA GLY A 533 -2.57 12.95 12.05
C GLY A 533 -4.06 13.25 12.19
N ILE A 534 -4.80 12.23 12.63
CA ILE A 534 -6.22 12.35 12.94
C ILE A 534 -6.39 13.28 14.16
N SER A 535 -7.29 14.27 14.06
CA SER A 535 -7.62 15.16 15.19
C SER A 535 -8.17 14.38 16.39
N ASN A 536 -8.06 14.93 17.59
CA ASN A 536 -8.58 14.27 18.80
C ASN A 536 -10.09 13.98 18.69
N ASP A 537 -10.87 14.93 18.17
CA ASP A 537 -12.32 14.77 17.99
C ASP A 537 -12.67 13.64 17.01
N LEU A 538 -11.95 13.58 15.88
CA LEU A 538 -12.17 12.52 14.90
C LEU A 538 -11.74 11.16 15.46
N ALA A 539 -10.67 11.11 16.24
CA ALA A 539 -10.20 9.89 16.88
C ALA A 539 -11.21 9.35 17.92
N GLU A 540 -11.83 10.23 18.72
CA GLU A 540 -12.93 9.85 19.63
C GLU A 540 -14.18 9.38 18.88
N LEU A 541 -14.52 10.03 17.75
CA LEU A 541 -15.62 9.62 16.91
C LEU A 541 -15.40 8.20 16.34
N ILE A 542 -14.21 7.92 15.80
CA ILE A 542 -13.83 6.59 15.29
C ILE A 542 -13.86 5.55 16.42
N LYS A 543 -13.26 5.86 17.58
CA LYS A 543 -13.27 4.99 18.76
C LYS A 543 -14.69 4.60 19.15
N LYS A 544 -15.62 5.58 19.22
CA LYS A 544 -17.03 5.32 19.52
C LYS A 544 -17.70 4.45 18.45
N SER A 545 -17.44 4.68 17.17
CA SER A 545 -17.98 3.88 16.07
C SER A 545 -17.47 2.43 16.09
N GLU A 546 -16.20 2.22 16.45
CA GLU A 546 -15.58 0.89 16.53
C GLU A 546 -15.78 0.21 17.89
N LYS A 547 -16.34 0.91 18.88
CA LYS A 547 -16.40 0.46 20.29
C LYS A 547 -15.02 0.07 20.83
N ALA A 548 -13.98 0.77 20.38
CA ALA A 548 -12.63 0.55 20.85
C ALA A 548 -12.49 1.08 22.29
N GLU A 549 -11.73 0.37 23.12
CA GLU A 549 -11.46 0.78 24.49
C GLU A 549 -10.58 2.03 24.54
N ASN A 550 -9.62 2.14 23.61
CA ASN A 550 -8.65 3.22 23.58
C ASN A 550 -8.50 3.88 22.21
N VAL A 551 -8.10 5.14 22.23
CA VAL A 551 -7.81 5.91 21.01
C VAL A 551 -6.56 5.37 20.28
N ASP A 552 -5.56 4.88 21.02
CA ASP A 552 -4.34 4.32 20.42
C ASP A 552 -4.63 3.06 19.58
N ASP A 553 -5.68 2.32 19.93
CA ASP A 553 -6.10 1.12 19.21
C ASP A 553 -6.60 1.45 17.80
N ILE A 554 -7.04 2.70 17.57
CA ILE A 554 -7.57 3.19 16.28
C ILE A 554 -6.67 4.23 15.60
N ARG A 555 -5.55 4.66 16.19
CA ARG A 555 -4.67 5.65 15.57
C ARG A 555 -3.72 5.04 14.53
N PRO A 556 -3.64 5.57 13.30
CA PRO A 556 -2.64 5.16 12.33
C PRO A 556 -1.20 5.33 12.85
N PRO A 557 -0.22 4.57 12.34
CA PRO A 557 1.17 4.70 12.77
C PRO A 557 1.79 6.04 12.35
N VAL A 558 2.68 6.58 13.19
CA VAL A 558 3.53 7.73 12.85
C VAL A 558 4.50 7.34 11.73
N LEU A 559 4.72 8.25 10.77
CA LEU A 559 5.60 8.04 9.61
C LEU A 559 7.00 8.63 9.80
N THR A 560 7.28 9.39 10.85
CA THR A 560 8.65 9.82 11.19
C THR A 560 9.55 8.62 11.44
N GLY A 561 10.70 8.58 10.76
CA GLY A 561 11.69 7.52 10.92
C GLY A 561 11.24 6.19 10.32
N VAL A 562 10.19 6.17 9.48
CA VAL A 562 9.62 4.94 8.93
C VAL A 562 10.57 4.27 7.92
N GLY A 563 11.39 5.06 7.22
CA GLY A 563 12.42 4.59 6.30
C GLY A 563 13.48 3.74 7.01
N HIS A 564 13.81 4.11 8.25
CA HIS A 564 14.69 3.33 9.13
C HIS A 564 14.02 2.15 9.81
N LYS A 565 12.69 2.13 9.82
CA LYS A 565 11.89 1.11 10.50
C LYS A 565 11.55 -0.05 9.60
N LEU A 566 10.97 0.21 8.44
CA LEU A 566 10.35 -0.82 7.61
C LEU A 566 11.27 -1.28 6.49
N ARG A 567 11.10 -2.54 6.10
CA ARG A 567 11.72 -3.13 4.92
C ARG A 567 10.97 -2.72 3.65
N THR A 568 11.67 -2.68 2.52
CA THR A 568 11.13 -2.25 1.23
C THR A 568 9.96 -3.13 0.77
N SER A 569 10.09 -4.44 0.91
CA SER A 569 9.03 -5.44 0.66
C SER A 569 7.81 -5.21 1.54
N TRP A 570 7.99 -4.72 2.77
CA TRP A 570 6.87 -4.40 3.65
C TRP A 570 6.16 -3.11 3.24
N PHE A 571 6.88 -2.05 2.87
CA PHE A 571 6.26 -0.87 2.25
C PHE A 571 5.41 -1.25 1.05
N ARG A 572 5.92 -2.14 0.20
CA ARG A 572 5.21 -2.64 -0.97
C ARG A 572 3.90 -3.34 -0.60
N GLN A 573 3.91 -4.19 0.44
CA GLN A 573 2.70 -4.86 0.92
C GLN A 573 1.66 -3.85 1.44
N LEU A 574 2.08 -2.87 2.24
CA LEU A 574 1.18 -1.86 2.80
C LEU A 574 0.58 -0.92 1.73
N LEU A 575 1.42 -0.45 0.80
CA LEU A 575 1.06 0.60 -0.15
C LEU A 575 0.37 0.08 -1.41
N LEU A 576 0.69 -1.14 -1.86
CA LEU A 576 0.24 -1.66 -3.15
C LEU A 576 -0.60 -2.94 -3.06
N GLU A 577 -0.65 -3.60 -1.90
CA GLU A 577 -1.28 -4.93 -1.75
C GLU A 577 -2.24 -5.01 -0.55
N SER A 578 -2.61 -3.88 0.03
CA SER A 578 -3.56 -3.82 1.15
C SER A 578 -3.13 -4.63 2.38
N GLY A 579 -1.81 -4.83 2.57
CA GLY A 579 -1.26 -5.51 3.75
C GLY A 579 -1.63 -4.79 5.05
N ARG A 580 -1.84 -5.55 6.13
CA ARG A 580 -2.25 -5.00 7.44
C ARG A 580 -1.40 -5.58 8.57
N SER A 581 -0.82 -4.70 9.38
CA SER A 581 -0.17 -5.07 10.65
C SER A 581 -1.09 -4.97 11.86
N ARG A 582 -2.28 -4.37 11.70
CA ARG A 582 -3.27 -4.12 12.75
C ARG A 582 -4.66 -4.52 12.24
N PRO A 583 -4.95 -5.82 12.09
CA PRO A 583 -6.20 -6.29 11.46
C PRO A 583 -7.46 -5.95 12.25
N TRP A 584 -7.35 -5.65 13.55
CA TRP A 584 -8.48 -5.27 14.41
C TRP A 584 -9.03 -3.87 14.16
N MET A 585 -8.24 -2.96 13.56
CA MET A 585 -8.70 -1.59 13.26
C MET A 585 -9.77 -1.62 12.16
N GLY A 586 -10.80 -0.79 12.26
CA GLY A 586 -11.71 -0.52 11.13
C GLY A 586 -11.04 0.31 10.04
N LEU A 587 -10.18 1.26 10.43
CA LEU A 587 -9.44 2.13 9.51
C LEU A 587 -8.65 1.33 8.46
N ARG A 588 -8.79 1.72 7.18
CA ARG A 588 -8.15 1.06 6.05
C ARG A 588 -7.10 1.95 5.41
N MET A 589 -5.91 1.39 5.15
CA MET A 589 -4.86 2.09 4.40
C MET A 589 -5.31 2.27 2.94
N PRO A 590 -5.42 3.51 2.42
CA PRO A 590 -5.96 3.72 1.09
C PRO A 590 -5.00 3.24 -0.02
N GLN A 591 -5.54 2.60 -1.06
CA GLN A 591 -4.76 2.12 -2.19
C GLN A 591 -4.91 3.07 -3.39
N TYR A 592 -3.84 3.80 -3.72
CA TYR A 592 -3.84 4.76 -4.84
C TYR A 592 -3.36 4.16 -6.16
N GLY A 593 -2.96 2.88 -6.19
CA GLY A 593 -2.50 2.18 -7.38
C GLY A 593 -1.02 2.45 -7.73
N SER A 594 -0.38 1.51 -8.40
CA SER A 594 1.06 1.53 -8.69
C SER A 594 1.49 2.77 -9.49
N ALA A 595 0.71 3.17 -10.50
CA ALA A 595 0.98 4.36 -11.32
C ALA A 595 1.12 5.65 -10.50
N ASN A 596 0.49 5.72 -9.31
CA ASN A 596 0.45 6.92 -8.48
C ASN A 596 1.44 6.93 -7.33
N ILE A 597 1.76 5.76 -6.75
CA ILE A 597 2.50 5.69 -5.48
C ILE A 597 3.61 4.62 -5.44
N GLN A 598 3.89 3.91 -6.53
CA GLN A 598 4.93 2.86 -6.51
C GLN A 598 6.31 3.41 -6.12
N PHE A 599 6.65 4.64 -6.52
CA PHE A 599 7.92 5.28 -6.13
C PHE A 599 8.07 5.48 -4.62
N LEU A 600 6.97 5.51 -3.85
CA LEU A 600 7.01 5.61 -2.39
C LEU A 600 7.63 4.38 -1.72
N VAL A 601 7.56 3.21 -2.36
CA VAL A 601 8.07 1.95 -1.80
C VAL A 601 9.55 2.06 -1.42
N GLU A 602 10.34 2.73 -2.25
CA GLU A 602 11.74 3.01 -1.96
C GLU A 602 11.96 4.46 -1.49
N GLY A 603 11.18 5.41 -2.03
CA GLY A 603 11.30 6.83 -1.73
C GLY A 603 11.12 7.16 -0.25
N LEU A 604 10.28 6.43 0.49
CA LEU A 604 10.11 6.62 1.94
C LEU A 604 11.39 6.35 2.74
N SER A 605 12.24 5.44 2.28
CA SER A 605 13.57 5.23 2.88
C SER A 605 14.51 6.38 2.52
N ARG A 606 14.51 6.77 1.24
CA ARG A 606 15.43 7.79 0.70
C ARG A 606 15.21 9.20 1.26
N VAL A 607 13.97 9.60 1.53
CA VAL A 607 13.68 10.91 2.17
C VAL A 607 14.19 11.00 3.62
N GLU A 608 14.59 9.88 4.21
CA GLU A 608 15.24 9.81 5.53
C GLU A 608 16.72 9.40 5.41
N ALA A 609 17.29 9.52 4.20
CA ALA A 609 18.64 9.12 3.80
C ALA A 609 18.98 7.62 3.95
N ALA A 610 18.01 6.80 4.38
CA ALA A 610 18.13 5.36 4.44
C ALA A 610 18.18 4.77 3.02
N GLU A 611 18.93 3.68 2.86
CA GLU A 611 18.79 2.86 1.65
C GLU A 611 17.51 2.02 1.73
N PRO A 612 16.82 1.78 0.59
CA PRO A 612 15.86 0.70 0.49
C PRO A 612 16.54 -0.61 0.83
N ASP A 613 15.97 -1.36 1.77
CA ASP A 613 16.58 -2.55 2.31
C ASP A 613 15.54 -3.65 2.51
N ASP A 614 15.86 -4.83 1.98
CA ASP A 614 15.09 -6.06 2.15
C ASP A 614 15.90 -7.16 2.82
N SER A 615 17.11 -6.87 3.29
CA SER A 615 17.87 -7.81 4.09
C SER A 615 17.15 -8.12 5.40
N ILE A 616 17.34 -9.34 5.88
CA ILE A 616 16.92 -9.77 7.22
C ILE A 616 18.21 -10.05 7.97
N GLN A 617 18.39 -9.42 9.13
CA GLN A 617 19.47 -9.81 10.03
C GLN A 617 19.27 -11.27 10.41
N VAL A 618 20.22 -12.13 10.02
CA VAL A 618 20.20 -13.54 10.39
C VAL A 618 20.88 -13.68 11.74
N VAL A 619 20.13 -14.17 12.72
CA VAL A 619 20.66 -14.67 13.99
C VAL A 619 20.54 -16.18 13.91
N ALA A 620 21.68 -16.89 13.88
CA ALA A 620 21.69 -18.34 13.73
C ALA A 620 20.90 -18.99 14.90
N PRO A 621 19.79 -19.70 14.61
CA PRO A 621 18.96 -20.25 15.66
C PRO A 621 19.70 -21.42 16.33
N SER A 622 19.88 -21.33 17.65
CA SER A 622 20.27 -22.45 18.50
C SER A 622 19.10 -22.82 19.41
N LYS A 623 19.07 -24.05 19.91
CA LYS A 623 18.04 -24.47 20.88
C LYS A 623 18.00 -23.51 22.09
N GLU A 624 19.17 -23.13 22.60
CA GLU A 624 19.29 -22.17 23.70
C GLU A 624 18.67 -20.81 23.39
N LEU A 625 18.96 -20.23 22.21
CA LEU A 625 18.41 -18.94 21.80
C LEU A 625 16.89 -19.01 21.56
N LEU A 626 16.40 -20.09 20.95
CA LEU A 626 14.97 -20.28 20.71
C LEU A 626 14.19 -20.47 22.01
N ASP A 627 14.72 -21.27 22.95
CA ASP A 627 14.09 -21.48 24.27
C ASP A 627 14.11 -20.18 25.09
N ALA A 628 15.23 -19.45 25.07
CA ALA A 628 15.33 -18.14 25.72
C ALA A 628 14.35 -17.12 25.11
N GLY A 629 14.29 -17.01 23.78
CA GLY A 629 13.36 -16.11 23.09
C GLY A 629 11.90 -16.45 23.40
N ARG A 630 11.55 -17.74 23.40
CA ARG A 630 10.21 -18.23 23.76
C ARG A 630 9.84 -17.89 25.20
N LEU A 631 10.77 -18.05 26.13
CA LEU A 631 10.57 -17.68 27.54
C LEU A 631 10.35 -16.17 27.67
N MET A 632 11.20 -15.36 27.03
CA MET A 632 11.14 -13.90 27.11
C MET A 632 9.84 -13.33 26.57
N VAL A 633 9.33 -13.83 25.45
CA VAL A 633 8.06 -13.35 24.88
C VAL A 633 6.86 -13.75 25.76
N GLY A 634 6.95 -14.88 26.48
CA GLY A 634 5.88 -15.43 27.30
C GLY A 634 5.61 -14.70 28.61
N LYS A 635 4.57 -15.16 29.31
CA LYS A 635 4.09 -14.61 30.60
C LYS A 635 5.15 -14.59 31.70
N ASN A 636 6.06 -15.58 31.70
CA ASN A 636 7.08 -15.75 32.73
C ASN A 636 8.39 -15.00 32.40
N GLY A 637 8.46 -14.32 31.26
CA GLY A 637 9.58 -13.46 30.86
C GLY A 637 9.19 -11.99 30.94
N LEU A 638 9.13 -11.35 29.78
CA LEU A 638 8.78 -9.92 29.63
C LEU A 638 7.29 -9.68 29.45
N GLY A 639 6.46 -10.74 29.33
CA GLY A 639 5.00 -10.60 29.24
C GLY A 639 4.50 -9.99 27.94
N CYS A 640 5.24 -10.11 26.83
CA CYS A 640 4.87 -9.51 25.54
C CYS A 640 3.47 -9.94 25.07
N ILE A 641 3.07 -11.17 25.38
CA ILE A 641 1.75 -11.73 25.05
C ILE A 641 0.56 -11.03 25.70
N SER A 642 0.77 -10.18 26.71
CA SER A 642 -0.31 -9.41 27.33
C SER A 642 -0.76 -8.23 26.45
N CYS A 643 0.07 -7.84 25.48
CA CYS A 643 -0.23 -6.74 24.56
C CYS A 643 -0.10 -7.14 23.08
N HIS A 644 0.72 -8.12 22.73
CA HIS A 644 0.95 -8.47 21.34
C HIS A 644 0.22 -9.75 20.95
N ASP A 645 -0.43 -9.73 19.78
CA ASP A 645 -0.84 -10.95 19.11
C ASP A 645 0.40 -11.79 18.75
N ILE A 646 0.27 -13.12 18.74
CA ILE A 646 1.38 -14.03 18.41
C ILE A 646 0.88 -15.08 17.42
N ALA A 647 1.49 -15.13 16.22
CA ALA A 647 1.20 -16.12 15.20
C ALA A 647 -0.31 -16.21 14.87
N GLY A 648 -0.96 -15.05 14.76
CA GLY A 648 -2.39 -14.91 14.49
C GLY A 648 -3.31 -15.14 15.69
N ILE A 649 -2.77 -15.42 16.89
CA ILE A 649 -3.56 -15.56 18.11
C ILE A 649 -3.70 -14.20 18.80
N PRO A 650 -4.93 -13.67 18.94
CA PRO A 650 -5.22 -12.47 19.70
C PRO A 650 -4.71 -12.51 21.13
N ASN A 651 -4.14 -11.41 21.60
CA ASN A 651 -3.95 -11.18 23.03
C ASN A 651 -5.29 -10.85 23.73
N THR A 652 -5.28 -10.90 25.08
CA THR A 652 -6.46 -10.63 25.92
C THR A 652 -6.50 -9.22 26.51
N GLY A 653 -5.58 -8.32 26.11
CA GLY A 653 -5.41 -6.98 26.66
C GLY A 653 -5.31 -5.90 25.58
N THR A 654 -4.39 -4.95 25.77
CA THR A 654 -4.14 -3.86 24.81
C THR A 654 -3.69 -4.42 23.46
N ARG A 655 -4.17 -3.89 22.33
CA ARG A 655 -3.89 -4.47 21.01
C ARG A 655 -2.59 -3.95 20.37
N GLY A 656 -1.56 -4.78 20.38
CA GLY A 656 -0.27 -4.60 19.71
C GLY A 656 -0.09 -5.51 18.48
N PRO A 657 0.78 -5.13 17.51
CA PRO A 657 0.97 -5.90 16.27
C PRO A 657 1.50 -7.31 16.50
N ASP A 658 1.18 -8.24 15.60
CA ASP A 658 1.66 -9.62 15.69
C ASP A 658 3.19 -9.71 15.66
N LEU A 659 3.79 -10.29 16.71
CA LEU A 659 5.24 -10.41 16.82
C LEU A 659 5.85 -11.48 15.91
N ALA A 660 5.07 -12.47 15.47
CA ALA A 660 5.55 -13.54 14.59
C ALA A 660 6.03 -13.02 13.23
N THR A 661 5.62 -11.81 12.84
CA THR A 661 6.03 -11.19 11.57
C THR A 661 7.09 -10.11 11.77
N THR A 662 7.60 -9.88 12.98
CA THR A 662 8.45 -8.72 13.28
C THR A 662 9.68 -8.64 12.37
N ASN A 663 10.46 -9.71 12.23
CA ASN A 663 11.65 -9.73 11.36
C ASN A 663 11.32 -9.62 9.85
N GLN A 664 10.08 -9.93 9.46
CA GLN A 664 9.59 -9.73 8.10
C GLN A 664 9.25 -8.26 7.82
N ARG A 665 8.93 -7.50 8.87
CA ARG A 665 8.42 -6.13 8.78
C ARG A 665 9.47 -5.08 9.04
N VAL A 666 10.22 -5.22 10.14
CA VAL A 666 11.09 -4.17 10.67
C VAL A 666 12.57 -4.49 10.46
N ARG A 667 13.39 -3.44 10.41
CA ARG A 667 14.86 -3.55 10.37
C ARG A 667 15.41 -3.83 11.77
N TYR A 668 16.48 -4.62 11.86
CA TYR A 668 17.05 -5.07 13.13
C TYR A 668 17.58 -3.91 14.00
N ASP A 669 18.28 -2.95 13.40
CA ASP A 669 18.78 -1.76 14.11
C ASP A 669 17.65 -0.89 14.70
N TRP A 670 16.50 -0.83 14.01
CA TRP A 670 15.31 -0.19 14.56
C TRP A 670 14.75 -0.96 15.75
N TYR A 671 14.70 -2.29 15.66
CA TYR A 671 14.23 -3.16 16.73
C TYR A 671 15.05 -3.00 18.01
N LEU A 672 16.39 -2.96 17.91
CA LEU A 672 17.26 -2.73 19.06
C LEU A 672 16.99 -1.38 19.74
N ARG A 673 16.87 -0.30 18.97
CA ARG A 673 16.54 1.04 19.50
C ARG A 673 15.14 1.07 20.12
N TRP A 674 14.19 0.35 19.54
CA TRP A 674 12.82 0.26 20.03
C TRP A 674 12.72 -0.42 21.39
N LEU A 675 13.50 -1.48 21.64
CA LEU A 675 13.53 -2.16 22.95
C LEU A 675 14.20 -1.30 24.05
N GLU A 676 15.12 -0.43 23.66
CA GLU A 676 15.87 0.41 24.59
C GLU A 676 15.17 1.73 24.91
N GLN A 677 14.58 2.42 23.93
CA GLN A 677 13.95 3.73 24.15
C GLN A 677 12.66 3.94 23.31
N PRO A 678 11.59 3.16 23.55
CA PRO A 678 10.37 3.25 22.75
C PRO A 678 9.67 4.61 22.85
N GLN A 679 9.62 5.22 24.04
CA GLN A 679 9.00 6.54 24.25
C GLN A 679 9.65 7.66 23.43
N ARG A 680 10.96 7.57 23.22
CA ARG A 680 11.69 8.55 22.41
C ARG A 680 11.39 8.40 20.93
N MET A 681 11.19 7.17 20.46
CA MET A 681 10.87 6.88 19.07
C MET A 681 9.39 7.11 18.74
N ALA A 682 8.50 6.85 19.69
CA ALA A 682 7.07 7.10 19.57
C ALA A 682 6.53 7.59 20.93
N PRO A 683 6.41 8.91 21.12
CA PRO A 683 5.86 9.48 22.34
C PRO A 683 4.48 8.91 22.69
N ASN A 684 4.24 8.68 23.98
CA ASN A 684 3.00 8.10 24.52
C ASN A 684 2.71 6.65 24.08
N THR A 685 3.71 5.95 23.51
CA THR A 685 3.54 4.53 23.22
C THR A 685 3.31 3.74 24.51
N ARG A 686 2.53 2.65 24.44
CA ARG A 686 2.35 1.74 25.58
C ARG A 686 3.45 0.70 25.69
N MET A 687 4.34 0.63 24.69
CA MET A 687 5.48 -0.28 24.75
C MET A 687 6.40 0.12 25.91
N PRO A 688 6.63 -0.77 26.89
CA PRO A 688 7.54 -0.49 27.98
C PRO A 688 8.98 -0.46 27.49
N GLN A 689 9.82 0.34 28.15
CA GLN A 689 11.27 0.25 28.01
C GLN A 689 11.73 -1.04 28.69
N ILE A 690 12.19 -2.01 27.90
CA ILE A 690 12.61 -3.32 28.42
C ILE A 690 14.07 -3.28 28.86
N PHE A 691 14.94 -2.60 28.09
CA PHE A 691 16.35 -2.45 28.44
C PHE A 691 16.63 -1.05 28.96
N VAL A 692 16.88 -0.94 30.26
CA VAL A 692 17.24 0.32 30.91
C VAL A 692 18.76 0.40 30.98
N ASN A 693 19.34 1.40 30.32
CA ASN A 693 20.80 1.60 30.22
C ASN A 693 21.55 0.34 29.74
N GLY A 694 20.96 -0.36 28.76
CA GLY A 694 21.51 -1.60 28.20
C GLY A 694 21.45 -2.82 29.13
N LYS A 695 20.74 -2.75 30.26
CA LYS A 695 20.59 -3.86 31.20
C LYS A 695 19.22 -4.52 31.10
N SER A 696 19.19 -5.84 31.24
CA SER A 696 17.97 -6.64 31.23
C SER A 696 17.33 -6.79 32.62
N PRO A 697 15.98 -6.82 32.73
CA PRO A 697 15.30 -7.24 33.96
C PRO A 697 15.41 -8.74 34.23
N LEU A 698 15.98 -9.53 33.31
CA LEU A 698 16.22 -10.97 33.44
C LEU A 698 17.74 -11.25 33.55
N PRO A 699 18.37 -10.97 34.71
CA PRO A 699 19.83 -11.04 34.85
C PRO A 699 20.41 -12.45 34.72
N ASN A 700 19.61 -13.49 35.00
CA ASN A 700 20.06 -14.89 34.96
C ASN A 700 19.93 -15.53 33.56
N LEU A 701 19.23 -14.88 32.64
CA LEU A 701 19.02 -15.41 31.29
C LEU A 701 20.11 -14.88 30.36
N LEU A 702 20.85 -15.76 29.68
CA LEU A 702 21.95 -15.41 28.77
C LEU A 702 22.99 -14.45 29.40
N GLY A 703 23.23 -14.59 30.71
CA GLY A 703 24.16 -13.74 31.46
C GLY A 703 23.70 -12.30 31.68
N GLY A 704 22.41 -11.99 31.50
CA GLY A 704 21.86 -10.65 31.66
C GLY A 704 22.20 -9.68 30.53
N ASP A 705 22.82 -10.19 29.46
CA ASP A 705 23.24 -9.43 28.29
C ASP A 705 22.02 -9.07 27.44
N SER A 706 21.69 -7.78 27.38
CA SER A 706 20.54 -7.27 26.62
C SER A 706 20.65 -7.52 25.11
N HIS A 707 21.86 -7.57 24.56
CA HIS A 707 22.07 -7.87 23.15
C HIS A 707 21.75 -9.32 22.83
N LYS A 708 22.31 -10.26 23.59
CA LYS A 708 22.03 -11.69 23.40
C LYS A 708 20.55 -12.02 23.60
N GLN A 709 19.90 -11.32 24.52
CA GLN A 709 18.47 -11.46 24.75
C GLN A 709 17.62 -10.87 23.63
N ALA A 710 18.02 -9.74 23.05
CA ALA A 710 17.38 -9.21 21.84
C ALA A 710 17.54 -10.19 20.67
N ASP A 711 18.73 -10.78 20.51
CA ASP A 711 19.01 -11.81 19.50
C ASP A 711 18.16 -13.05 19.70
N ALA A 712 17.99 -13.53 20.93
CA ALA A 712 17.14 -14.67 21.25
C ALA A 712 15.68 -14.43 20.85
N MET A 713 15.12 -13.26 21.19
CA MET A 713 13.77 -12.88 20.76
C MET A 713 13.68 -12.75 19.24
N TRP A 714 14.67 -12.15 18.58
CA TRP A 714 14.72 -12.00 17.12
C TRP A 714 14.77 -13.36 16.41
N ALA A 715 15.64 -14.27 16.85
CA ALA A 715 15.75 -15.63 16.34
C ALA A 715 14.45 -16.41 16.52
N TYR A 716 13.81 -16.30 17.68
CA TYR A 716 12.52 -16.95 17.95
C TYR A 716 11.39 -16.41 17.07
N MET A 717 11.27 -15.08 16.93
CA MET A 717 10.30 -14.45 16.01
C MET A 717 10.58 -14.79 14.55
N SER A 718 11.83 -15.14 14.19
CA SER A 718 12.19 -15.49 12.82
C SER A 718 11.53 -16.77 12.30
N LEU A 719 11.05 -17.62 13.21
CA LEU A 719 10.27 -18.80 12.89
C LEU A 719 8.88 -18.48 12.30
N GLY A 720 8.47 -17.21 12.29
CA GLY A 720 7.24 -16.80 11.62
C GLY A 720 5.97 -17.33 12.30
N PRO A 721 4.85 -17.42 11.56
CA PRO A 721 3.59 -18.00 12.05
C PRO A 721 3.68 -19.47 12.50
N THR A 722 4.80 -20.15 12.24
CA THR A 722 5.07 -21.53 12.69
C THR A 722 5.84 -21.60 14.00
N MET A 723 6.14 -20.45 14.63
CA MET A 723 6.81 -20.42 15.94
C MET A 723 6.00 -21.19 17.00
N PRO A 724 6.64 -22.02 17.84
CA PRO A 724 5.97 -22.63 18.99
C PRO A 724 5.40 -21.56 19.90
N LEU A 725 4.15 -21.68 20.37
CA LEU A 725 3.54 -20.62 21.19
C LEU A 725 4.33 -20.39 22.49
N PRO A 726 4.49 -19.11 22.91
CA PRO A 726 5.18 -18.77 24.15
C PRO A 726 4.38 -19.22 25.38
N PHE A 727 5.08 -19.45 26.48
CA PHE A 727 4.44 -19.89 27.73
C PHE A 727 3.40 -18.87 28.22
N GLY A 728 2.22 -19.34 28.61
CA GLY A 728 1.10 -18.50 29.06
C GLY A 728 0.14 -18.07 27.95
N LEU A 729 0.43 -18.40 26.68
CA LEU A 729 -0.53 -18.32 25.58
C LEU A 729 -1.01 -19.74 25.25
N GLU A 730 -2.08 -20.16 25.91
CA GLU A 730 -2.75 -21.42 25.58
C GLU A 730 -3.43 -21.29 24.21
N PRO A 731 -3.52 -22.36 23.40
CA PRO A 731 -4.44 -22.38 22.27
C PRO A 731 -5.82 -21.89 22.75
N PRO A 732 -6.57 -21.10 21.95
CA PRO A 732 -7.86 -20.57 22.38
C PRO A 732 -8.74 -21.68 22.98
N LYS A 733 -9.60 -21.32 23.96
CA LYS A 733 -10.60 -22.21 24.61
C LYS A 733 -11.69 -22.71 23.64
N GLY A 734 -11.27 -23.25 22.50
CA GLY A 734 -12.04 -24.08 21.61
C GLY A 734 -11.48 -25.49 21.62
N VAL A 735 -12.20 -26.42 20.99
CA VAL A 735 -11.74 -27.81 20.85
C VAL A 735 -10.67 -27.84 19.76
N THR A 736 -9.47 -27.44 20.15
CA THR A 736 -8.30 -27.46 19.30
C THR A 736 -7.83 -28.90 19.16
N ILE A 737 -7.82 -29.40 17.93
CA ILE A 737 -7.21 -30.69 17.62
C ILE A 737 -5.72 -30.46 17.43
N ALA A 738 -4.91 -30.92 18.39
CA ALA A 738 -3.46 -30.84 18.32
C ALA A 738 -2.88 -32.07 17.60
N VAL A 739 -2.00 -31.83 16.64
CA VAL A 739 -1.20 -32.88 16.01
C VAL A 739 0.06 -33.07 16.84
N ARG A 740 0.34 -34.32 17.25
CA ARG A 740 1.50 -34.66 18.08
C ARG A 740 2.52 -35.46 17.27
N GLU A 741 2.61 -36.76 17.55
CA GLU A 741 3.65 -37.64 16.99
C GLU A 741 3.19 -38.38 15.72
N ARG A 742 1.89 -38.41 15.44
CA ARG A 742 1.27 -39.05 14.27
C ARG A 742 0.34 -38.09 13.54
N ALA A 743 0.02 -38.39 12.29
CA ALA A 743 -0.95 -37.60 11.54
C ALA A 743 -2.35 -37.70 12.17
N GLU A 744 -3.04 -36.56 12.27
CA GLU A 744 -4.41 -36.48 12.74
C GLU A 744 -5.36 -36.18 11.59
N ILE A 745 -6.53 -36.80 11.61
CA ILE A 745 -7.53 -36.67 10.54
C ILE A 745 -8.87 -36.29 11.13
N LEU A 746 -9.42 -35.21 10.61
CA LEU A 746 -10.76 -34.76 10.97
C LEU A 746 -11.62 -34.61 9.71
N ARG A 747 -12.70 -35.38 9.64
CA ARG A 747 -13.79 -35.17 8.68
C ARG A 747 -14.70 -34.08 9.24
N THR A 748 -14.73 -32.92 8.59
CA THR A 748 -15.45 -31.76 9.12
C THR A 748 -15.78 -30.76 8.02
N PHE A 749 -16.57 -29.74 8.37
CA PHE A 749 -16.86 -28.62 7.49
C PHE A 749 -15.62 -27.74 7.44
N MET A 750 -15.03 -27.54 6.27
CA MET A 750 -13.84 -26.72 6.10
C MET A 750 -14.15 -25.47 5.29
N PRO A 751 -13.45 -24.34 5.55
CA PRO A 751 -13.54 -23.16 4.70
C PRO A 751 -13.27 -23.53 3.24
N GLU A 752 -14.03 -22.97 2.31
CA GLU A 752 -13.88 -23.13 0.84
C GLU A 752 -14.19 -24.52 0.26
N THR A 753 -14.11 -25.61 1.03
CA THR A 753 -14.36 -26.99 0.54
C THR A 753 -15.65 -27.62 1.09
N GLY A 754 -16.32 -26.97 2.05
CA GLY A 754 -17.66 -27.36 2.49
C GLY A 754 -17.70 -28.65 3.31
N SER A 755 -18.82 -29.38 3.24
CA SER A 755 -19.16 -30.43 4.22
C SER A 755 -18.55 -31.80 3.98
N ARG A 756 -17.95 -32.04 2.81
CA ARG A 756 -17.30 -33.32 2.45
C ARG A 756 -15.77 -33.24 2.55
N SER A 757 -15.28 -32.40 3.46
CA SER A 757 -13.86 -32.14 3.60
C SER A 757 -13.20 -33.09 4.59
N ILE A 758 -11.98 -33.49 4.28
CA ILE A 758 -11.13 -34.34 5.10
C ILE A 758 -9.85 -33.55 5.38
N ALA A 759 -9.77 -32.98 6.57
CA ALA A 759 -8.57 -32.28 7.03
C ALA A 759 -7.55 -33.28 7.57
N VAL A 760 -6.28 -33.07 7.23
CA VAL A 760 -5.15 -33.90 7.65
C VAL A 760 -4.09 -32.98 8.24
N GLY A 761 -3.76 -33.19 9.52
CA GLY A 761 -2.70 -32.47 10.20
C GLY A 761 -1.50 -33.37 10.38
N TYR A 762 -0.32 -32.96 9.91
CA TYR A 762 0.90 -33.75 10.01
C TYR A 762 1.81 -33.25 11.14
N PRO A 763 2.59 -34.14 11.79
CA PRO A 763 3.67 -33.73 12.66
C PRO A 763 4.60 -32.74 11.95
N GLY A 764 5.04 -31.69 12.65
CA GLY A 764 5.84 -30.61 12.05
C GLY A 764 5.02 -29.43 11.51
N HIS A 765 3.76 -29.28 11.93
CA HIS A 765 2.92 -28.09 11.67
C HIS A 765 2.55 -27.84 10.20
N LEU A 766 2.66 -28.84 9.33
CA LEU A 766 2.09 -28.79 7.99
C LEU A 766 0.74 -29.49 7.98
N ASN A 767 -0.27 -28.88 7.37
CA ASN A 767 -1.63 -29.40 7.36
C ASN A 767 -2.25 -29.22 5.99
N MET A 768 -3.21 -30.06 5.63
CA MET A 768 -3.91 -29.98 4.35
C MET A 768 -5.39 -30.33 4.47
N VAL A 769 -6.15 -30.03 3.42
CA VAL A 769 -7.51 -30.52 3.26
C VAL A 769 -7.68 -31.22 1.91
N PHE A 770 -8.30 -32.39 1.95
CA PHE A 770 -8.81 -33.09 0.77
C PHE A 770 -10.32 -32.89 0.69
N ASP A 771 -10.81 -32.39 -0.45
CA ASP A 771 -12.23 -32.26 -0.73
C ASP A 771 -12.74 -33.52 -1.44
N ALA A 772 -13.54 -34.32 -0.74
CA ALA A 772 -14.13 -35.53 -1.31
C ALA A 772 -15.25 -35.26 -2.31
N ALA A 773 -15.84 -34.06 -2.34
CA ALA A 773 -16.83 -33.71 -3.35
C ALA A 773 -16.18 -33.52 -4.73
N THR A 774 -15.06 -32.79 -4.79
CA THR A 774 -14.33 -32.52 -6.03
C THR A 774 -13.13 -33.46 -6.24
N CYS A 775 -12.91 -34.43 -5.35
CA CYS A 775 -11.81 -35.40 -5.37
C CYS A 775 -10.44 -34.75 -5.59
N ARG A 776 -10.09 -33.76 -4.76
CA ARG A 776 -8.82 -33.03 -4.86
C ARG A 776 -8.26 -32.63 -3.50
N THR A 777 -6.94 -32.59 -3.39
CA THR A 777 -6.24 -31.83 -2.35
C THR A 777 -6.44 -30.33 -2.63
N ALA A 778 -7.15 -29.61 -1.77
CA ALA A 778 -7.62 -28.25 -2.09
C ALA A 778 -6.65 -27.14 -1.64
N TYR A 779 -6.08 -27.24 -0.44
CA TYR A 779 -5.07 -26.29 0.06
C TYR A 779 -4.27 -26.87 1.22
N VAL A 780 -3.15 -26.21 1.52
CA VAL A 780 -2.19 -26.54 2.58
C VAL A 780 -1.96 -25.31 3.45
N TRP A 781 -1.86 -25.49 4.77
CA TRP A 781 -1.51 -24.42 5.70
C TRP A 781 -0.43 -24.86 6.69
N SER A 782 0.40 -23.89 7.10
CA SER A 782 1.41 -24.07 8.13
C SER A 782 0.93 -23.48 9.45
N GLY A 783 1.16 -24.18 10.56
CA GLY A 783 0.77 -23.79 11.90
C GLY A 783 0.04 -24.90 12.63
N ASN A 784 -0.80 -24.53 13.60
CA ASN A 784 -1.67 -25.47 14.30
C ASN A 784 -2.75 -26.01 13.35
N PHE A 785 -3.28 -27.18 13.68
CA PHE A 785 -4.19 -27.91 12.80
C PHE A 785 -5.56 -27.22 12.71
N LEU A 786 -6.48 -27.49 13.64
CA LEU A 786 -7.84 -26.95 13.58
C LEU A 786 -8.41 -26.63 14.96
N ASP A 787 -9.26 -25.60 15.00
CA ASP A 787 -10.24 -25.40 16.06
C ASP A 787 -11.61 -25.92 15.57
N ALA A 788 -12.07 -27.00 16.21
CA ALA A 788 -13.32 -27.69 15.87
C ALA A 788 -14.54 -27.10 16.59
N SER A 789 -14.38 -26.12 17.49
CA SER A 789 -15.50 -25.54 18.24
C SER A 789 -16.64 -24.99 17.40
N PRO A 790 -16.42 -24.30 16.26
CA PRO A 790 -17.52 -23.81 15.43
C PRO A 790 -18.44 -24.93 14.89
N VAL A 791 -17.92 -26.14 14.79
CA VAL A 791 -18.63 -27.32 14.28
C VAL A 791 -19.30 -28.08 15.42
N TRP A 792 -18.68 -28.10 16.61
CA TRP A 792 -19.12 -28.95 17.73
C TRP A 792 -19.99 -28.23 18.75
N ASN A 793 -19.97 -26.89 18.78
CA ASN A 793 -20.87 -26.10 19.61
C ASN A 793 -22.19 -25.84 18.85
N ASP A 794 -23.33 -25.99 19.53
CA ASP A 794 -24.69 -25.62 19.06
C ASP A 794 -25.13 -26.20 17.70
N ARG A 795 -24.96 -27.51 17.51
CA ARG A 795 -25.48 -28.29 16.36
C ARG A 795 -24.91 -27.90 14.97
N GLY A 796 -23.67 -27.41 14.91
CA GLY A 796 -22.82 -27.54 13.72
C GLY A 796 -23.25 -26.76 12.47
N GLY A 797 -23.27 -25.43 12.56
CA GLY A 797 -23.60 -24.55 11.42
C GLY A 797 -22.41 -23.84 10.75
N ALA A 798 -21.24 -23.80 11.37
CA ALA A 798 -20.07 -23.06 10.86
C ALA A 798 -18.88 -23.99 10.57
N PRO A 799 -18.07 -23.72 9.53
CA PRO A 799 -16.84 -24.48 9.27
C PRO A 799 -15.83 -24.41 10.42
N ALA A 800 -15.03 -25.47 10.59
CA ALA A 800 -13.88 -25.48 11.48
C ALA A 800 -12.91 -24.35 11.12
N LYS A 801 -12.23 -23.81 12.13
CA LYS A 801 -11.32 -22.70 11.95
C LYS A 801 -9.89 -23.21 11.75
N ILE A 802 -9.27 -22.82 10.64
CA ILE A 802 -7.85 -23.05 10.37
C ILE A 802 -7.00 -22.27 11.38
N LEU A 803 -6.07 -22.96 12.05
CA LEU A 803 -5.18 -22.35 13.05
C LEU A 803 -3.77 -22.15 12.50
N GLY A 804 -3.66 -21.48 11.36
CA GLY A 804 -2.37 -21.24 10.72
C GLY A 804 -2.52 -20.43 9.44
N THR A 805 -1.42 -20.32 8.70
CA THR A 805 -1.39 -19.55 7.46
C THR A 805 -1.47 -20.49 6.25
N LYS A 806 -2.46 -20.30 5.37
CA LYS A 806 -2.57 -21.08 4.13
C LYS A 806 -1.42 -20.77 3.19
N ILE A 807 -0.51 -21.71 2.95
CA ILE A 807 0.74 -21.52 2.19
C ILE A 807 0.65 -21.98 0.73
N TRP A 808 -0.37 -22.77 0.39
CA TRP A 808 -0.60 -23.24 -0.98
C TRP A 808 -2.07 -23.54 -1.19
N ALA A 809 -2.56 -23.33 -2.42
CA ALA A 809 -3.90 -23.68 -2.85
C ALA A 809 -3.85 -24.32 -4.24
N ALA A 810 -4.64 -25.36 -4.44
CA ALA A 810 -4.83 -26.02 -5.72
C ALA A 810 -5.88 -25.29 -6.57
N PRO A 811 -5.87 -25.48 -7.90
CA PRO A 811 -6.99 -25.08 -8.76
C PRO A 811 -8.34 -25.58 -8.21
N GLU A 812 -9.38 -24.76 -8.32
CA GLU A 812 -10.73 -25.02 -7.77
C GLU A 812 -11.55 -26.04 -8.59
N VAL A 813 -10.88 -27.02 -9.20
CA VAL A 813 -11.48 -28.03 -10.07
C VAL A 813 -10.81 -29.38 -9.81
N ASN A 814 -11.51 -30.48 -10.12
CA ASN A 814 -10.87 -31.78 -10.15
C ASN A 814 -9.70 -31.76 -11.16
N PRO A 815 -8.49 -32.18 -10.76
CA PRO A 815 -7.31 -31.95 -11.58
C PRO A 815 -7.07 -33.03 -12.63
N TRP A 816 -7.89 -34.09 -12.69
CA TRP A 816 -7.63 -35.26 -13.52
C TRP A 816 -8.56 -35.36 -14.72
N ALA A 817 -8.05 -35.89 -15.82
CA ALA A 817 -8.85 -36.29 -16.96
C ALA A 817 -8.21 -37.44 -17.72
N ALA A 818 -9.04 -38.31 -18.29
CA ALA A 818 -8.64 -39.25 -19.33
C ALA A 818 -9.56 -39.00 -20.53
N THR A 819 -8.97 -38.75 -21.69
CA THR A 819 -9.70 -38.38 -22.90
C THR A 819 -9.16 -39.13 -24.11
N SER A 820 -10.03 -39.36 -25.09
CA SER A 820 -9.64 -39.86 -26.41
C SER A 820 -8.79 -38.86 -27.21
N SER A 821 -8.93 -37.56 -26.91
CA SER A 821 -8.13 -36.49 -27.53
C SER A 821 -6.71 -36.44 -26.98
N ASN A 822 -5.76 -36.13 -27.87
CA ASN A 822 -4.37 -35.87 -27.54
C ASN A 822 -4.12 -34.43 -27.03
N GLU A 823 -5.17 -33.62 -26.96
CA GLU A 823 -5.19 -32.27 -26.39
C GLU A 823 -5.80 -32.28 -24.98
N ALA A 824 -5.34 -31.36 -24.12
CA ALA A 824 -5.87 -31.27 -22.76
C ALA A 824 -7.34 -30.76 -22.79
N PRO A 825 -8.24 -31.32 -21.96
CA PRO A 825 -9.60 -30.81 -21.87
C PRO A 825 -9.63 -29.41 -21.27
N ASP A 826 -10.74 -28.68 -21.48
CA ASP A 826 -10.96 -27.41 -20.78
C ASP A 826 -11.37 -27.69 -19.33
N PHE A 827 -10.43 -27.52 -18.39
CA PHE A 827 -10.69 -27.69 -16.97
C PHE A 827 -11.52 -26.55 -16.38
N LYS A 828 -11.53 -25.36 -17.00
CA LYS A 828 -12.20 -24.17 -16.48
C LYS A 828 -13.72 -24.35 -16.45
N THR A 829 -14.28 -25.05 -17.43
CA THR A 829 -15.72 -25.31 -17.53
C THR A 829 -16.24 -26.18 -16.38
N ARG A 830 -15.38 -27.01 -15.78
CA ARG A 830 -15.74 -27.94 -14.69
C ARG A 830 -16.02 -27.25 -13.35
N LYS A 831 -15.54 -26.03 -13.15
CA LYS A 831 -15.65 -25.31 -11.86
C LYS A 831 -17.07 -25.21 -11.34
N ASN A 832 -18.02 -24.99 -12.25
CA ASN A 832 -19.43 -24.80 -11.91
C ASN A 832 -20.29 -26.01 -12.31
N ASP A 833 -19.68 -27.13 -12.70
CA ASP A 833 -20.38 -28.33 -13.14
C ASP A 833 -20.65 -29.27 -11.95
N PRO A 834 -21.91 -29.48 -11.54
CA PRO A 834 -22.25 -30.38 -10.44
C PRO A 834 -21.81 -31.83 -10.68
N ALA A 835 -21.63 -32.26 -11.94
CA ALA A 835 -21.11 -33.59 -12.26
C ALA A 835 -19.68 -33.80 -11.74
N TYR A 836 -18.91 -32.71 -11.59
CA TYR A 836 -17.56 -32.68 -11.01
C TYR A 836 -17.53 -32.22 -9.55
N GLY A 837 -18.67 -32.26 -8.86
CA GLY A 837 -18.76 -31.95 -7.43
C GLY A 837 -18.97 -30.47 -7.09
N ALA A 838 -19.27 -29.61 -8.08
CA ALA A 838 -19.62 -28.22 -7.82
C ALA A 838 -20.92 -28.11 -7.00
N ARG A 839 -20.97 -27.12 -6.10
CA ARG A 839 -22.11 -26.91 -5.21
C ARG A 839 -23.34 -26.44 -5.99
N LEU A 840 -24.46 -27.12 -5.79
CA LEU A 840 -25.77 -26.67 -6.28
C LEU A 840 -26.36 -25.56 -5.39
N PRO A 841 -27.14 -24.61 -5.96
CA PRO A 841 -27.97 -23.70 -5.18
C PRO A 841 -28.92 -24.47 -4.25
N ASP A 842 -29.25 -23.87 -3.11
CA ASP A 842 -30.02 -24.55 -2.04
C ASP A 842 -31.35 -25.12 -2.57
N LEU A 843 -31.68 -26.34 -2.12
CA LEU A 843 -32.88 -27.15 -2.47
C LEU A 843 -32.90 -27.82 -3.86
N LYS A 844 -31.80 -27.82 -4.62
CA LYS A 844 -31.71 -28.58 -5.89
C LYS A 844 -30.92 -29.88 -5.71
N ARG A 845 -31.44 -30.99 -6.26
CA ARG A 845 -30.73 -32.26 -6.43
C ARG A 845 -30.08 -32.29 -7.82
N PHE A 846 -28.89 -32.88 -7.92
CA PHE A 846 -28.30 -33.18 -9.23
C PHE A 846 -28.88 -34.49 -9.73
N ASP A 847 -29.63 -34.43 -10.84
CA ASP A 847 -30.23 -35.61 -11.48
C ASP A 847 -29.40 -36.13 -12.68
N GLY A 848 -28.26 -35.49 -12.95
CA GLY A 848 -27.31 -35.94 -13.97
C GLY A 848 -26.35 -37.03 -13.47
N GLU A 849 -25.55 -37.58 -14.39
CA GLU A 849 -24.57 -38.60 -14.06
C GLU A 849 -23.29 -37.97 -13.45
N PRO A 850 -22.85 -38.41 -12.25
CA PRO A 850 -21.62 -37.91 -11.65
C PRO A 850 -20.39 -38.37 -12.44
N ARG A 851 -19.42 -37.45 -12.60
CA ARG A 851 -18.13 -37.72 -13.25
C ARG A 851 -17.04 -38.14 -12.26
N LEU A 852 -17.28 -37.97 -10.96
CA LEU A 852 -16.34 -38.29 -9.89
C LEU A 852 -16.98 -39.29 -8.92
N ASN A 853 -16.21 -40.30 -8.54
CA ASN A 853 -16.61 -41.27 -7.52
C ASN A 853 -15.50 -41.37 -6.46
N PHE A 854 -15.73 -40.80 -5.27
CA PHE A 854 -14.82 -40.94 -4.14
C PHE A 854 -15.04 -42.27 -3.44
N GLU A 855 -14.00 -43.11 -3.39
CA GLU A 855 -14.06 -44.48 -2.83
C GLU A 855 -13.62 -44.54 -1.36
N GLY A 856 -13.31 -43.40 -0.75
CA GLY A 856 -12.82 -43.29 0.62
C GLY A 856 -11.30 -43.19 0.72
N TYR A 857 -10.78 -43.40 1.93
CA TYR A 857 -9.35 -43.42 2.21
C TYR A 857 -8.98 -44.55 3.17
N ALA A 858 -7.72 -44.98 3.12
CA ALA A 858 -7.13 -45.90 4.10
C ALA A 858 -5.95 -45.24 4.80
N LEU A 859 -5.74 -45.55 6.08
CA LEU A 859 -4.61 -45.06 6.86
C LEU A 859 -3.52 -46.11 6.94
N ASP A 860 -2.27 -45.69 6.83
CA ASP A 860 -1.14 -46.54 7.20
C ASP A 860 -0.86 -46.48 8.72
N LYS A 861 0.19 -47.19 9.15
CA LYS A 861 0.61 -47.27 10.55
C LYS A 861 0.95 -45.91 11.18
N ASP A 862 1.34 -44.92 10.36
CA ASP A 862 1.75 -43.59 10.81
C ASP A 862 0.57 -42.59 10.75
N GLY A 863 -0.62 -43.08 10.40
CA GLY A 863 -1.85 -42.30 10.27
C GLY A 863 -1.96 -41.55 8.94
N LEU A 864 -1.07 -41.79 7.98
CA LEU A 864 -1.09 -41.07 6.70
C LEU A 864 -2.21 -41.61 5.80
N PRO A 865 -3.07 -40.74 5.25
CA PRO A 865 -4.16 -41.18 4.39
C PRO A 865 -3.70 -41.47 2.97
N THR A 866 -4.29 -42.50 2.37
CA THR A 866 -4.31 -42.74 0.93
C THR A 866 -5.73 -42.59 0.43
N PHE A 867 -6.02 -41.51 -0.29
CA PHE A 867 -7.33 -41.22 -0.87
C PHE A 867 -7.53 -41.99 -2.17
N ARG A 868 -8.69 -42.60 -2.37
CA ARG A 868 -9.02 -43.37 -3.58
C ARG A 868 -10.24 -42.80 -4.27
N TYR A 869 -10.17 -42.60 -5.57
CA TYR A 869 -11.26 -42.07 -6.36
C TYR A 869 -11.16 -42.48 -7.83
N ARG A 870 -12.31 -42.46 -8.51
CA ARG A 870 -12.42 -42.70 -9.95
C ARG A 870 -12.92 -41.45 -10.66
N VAL A 871 -12.36 -41.19 -11.83
CA VAL A 871 -12.76 -40.12 -12.74
C VAL A 871 -13.31 -40.75 -14.00
N LYS A 872 -14.56 -40.43 -14.34
CA LYS A 872 -15.18 -40.91 -15.57
C LYS A 872 -14.39 -40.43 -16.79
N SER A 873 -14.15 -41.34 -17.72
CA SER A 873 -13.37 -41.13 -18.93
C SER A 873 -14.28 -41.07 -20.16
N ASP A 874 -13.71 -40.93 -21.37
CA ASP A 874 -14.50 -41.06 -22.62
C ASP A 874 -14.82 -42.53 -22.98
N SER A 875 -14.26 -43.51 -22.24
CA SER A 875 -14.46 -44.95 -22.47
C SER A 875 -15.35 -45.53 -21.37
N ALA A 876 -15.70 -46.81 -21.50
CA ALA A 876 -16.46 -47.51 -20.47
C ALA A 876 -15.71 -47.59 -19.13
N GLU A 877 -14.38 -47.66 -19.18
CA GLU A 877 -13.53 -47.78 -18.00
C GLU A 877 -13.12 -46.40 -17.46
N PRO A 878 -13.24 -46.15 -16.14
CA PRO A 878 -12.82 -44.90 -15.55
C PRO A 878 -11.29 -44.85 -15.32
N LEU A 879 -10.75 -43.64 -15.20
CA LEU A 879 -9.41 -43.42 -14.64
C LEU A 879 -9.46 -43.66 -13.13
N GLN A 880 -8.70 -44.64 -12.64
CA GLN A 880 -8.62 -44.95 -11.21
C GLN A 880 -7.38 -44.30 -10.59
N ILE A 881 -7.55 -43.67 -9.43
CA ILE A 881 -6.50 -42.86 -8.79
C ILE A 881 -6.45 -43.15 -7.30
N SER A 882 -5.23 -43.36 -6.80
CA SER A 882 -4.89 -43.33 -5.38
C SER A 882 -3.89 -42.20 -5.15
N GLU A 883 -4.17 -41.31 -4.20
CA GLU A 883 -3.33 -40.17 -3.84
C GLU A 883 -2.90 -40.27 -2.38
N LYS A 884 -1.60 -40.35 -2.14
CA LYS A 884 -1.00 -40.36 -0.79
C LYS A 884 -0.17 -39.09 -0.57
N PRO A 885 -0.75 -38.06 0.07
CA PRO A 885 -0.04 -36.82 0.36
C PRO A 885 0.84 -36.97 1.61
N ARG A 886 2.06 -36.42 1.56
CA ARG A 886 3.03 -36.43 2.66
C ARG A 886 3.81 -35.10 2.72
N PRO A 887 4.12 -34.57 3.91
CA PRO A 887 5.04 -33.45 4.05
C PRO A 887 6.41 -33.79 3.46
N LEU A 888 7.03 -32.83 2.79
CA LEU A 888 8.43 -32.92 2.40
C LEU A 888 9.32 -32.63 3.62
N ALA A 889 10.27 -33.51 3.91
CA ALA A 889 11.21 -33.31 5.01
C ALA A 889 12.23 -32.23 4.65
N SER A 890 12.08 -31.05 5.23
CA SER A 890 13.07 -29.96 5.17
C SER A 890 13.03 -29.15 6.46
N SER A 891 14.20 -28.79 6.99
CA SER A 891 14.34 -27.94 8.17
C SER A 891 14.08 -26.46 7.89
N SER A 892 14.06 -26.05 6.62
CA SER A 892 14.03 -24.65 6.19
C SER A 892 12.87 -24.31 5.24
N MET A 893 12.12 -25.31 4.76
CA MET A 893 11.10 -25.10 3.74
C MET A 893 9.88 -26.00 3.94
N ASN A 894 8.68 -25.44 3.76
CA ASN A 894 7.47 -26.24 3.68
C ASN A 894 7.32 -26.85 2.30
N GLY A 895 6.72 -28.04 2.21
CA GLY A 895 6.36 -28.64 0.94
C GLY A 895 5.50 -29.87 1.09
N LEU A 896 4.81 -30.25 0.01
CA LEU A 896 3.94 -31.42 -0.04
C LEU A 896 4.33 -32.31 -1.22
N GLU A 897 4.61 -33.58 -0.96
CA GLU A 897 4.70 -34.63 -1.96
C GLU A 897 3.33 -35.29 -2.10
N ARG A 898 2.81 -35.35 -3.34
CA ARG A 898 1.62 -36.13 -3.68
C ARG A 898 2.06 -37.33 -4.48
N ASP A 899 1.99 -38.49 -3.84
CA ASP A 899 2.33 -39.79 -4.42
C ASP A 899 1.08 -40.42 -5.03
N TYR A 900 1.03 -40.50 -6.35
CA TYR A 900 -0.10 -41.01 -7.11
C TYR A 900 0.17 -42.43 -7.60
N SER A 901 -0.81 -43.31 -7.40
CA SER A 901 -0.93 -44.54 -8.19
C SER A 901 -2.17 -44.42 -9.08
N LEU A 902 -2.01 -44.65 -10.39
CA LEU A 902 -3.08 -44.50 -11.35
C LEU A 902 -3.16 -45.71 -12.29
N GLN A 903 -4.38 -46.03 -12.72
CA GLN A 903 -4.65 -47.01 -13.78
C GLN A 903 -5.50 -46.31 -14.85
N ALA A 904 -4.88 -46.05 -15.99
CA ALA A 904 -5.52 -45.34 -17.09
C ALA A 904 -6.44 -46.26 -17.90
N PRO A 905 -7.51 -45.71 -18.49
CA PRO A 905 -8.35 -46.49 -19.39
C PRO A 905 -7.68 -46.73 -20.75
N ASP A 906 -7.96 -47.89 -21.36
CA ASP A 906 -7.44 -48.29 -22.67
C ASP A 906 -7.65 -47.19 -23.73
N GLY A 907 -6.57 -46.85 -24.45
CA GLY A 907 -6.61 -45.94 -25.60
C GLY A 907 -6.83 -44.47 -25.25
N GLN A 908 -6.68 -44.05 -23.99
CA GLN A 908 -6.91 -42.67 -23.57
C GLN A 908 -5.66 -41.94 -23.10
N GLN A 909 -5.55 -40.67 -23.47
CA GLN A 909 -4.53 -39.77 -22.97
C GLN A 909 -4.92 -39.25 -21.58
N THR A 910 -4.03 -39.45 -20.60
CA THR A 910 -4.24 -38.98 -19.23
C THR A 910 -3.60 -37.61 -19.02
N TRP A 911 -4.31 -36.74 -18.30
CA TRP A 911 -3.92 -35.36 -17.99
C TRP A 911 -4.07 -35.07 -16.51
N LEU A 912 -3.09 -34.35 -15.96
CA LEU A 912 -3.12 -33.80 -14.60
C LEU A 912 -2.91 -32.28 -14.64
N LEU A 913 -3.88 -31.50 -14.17
CA LEU A 913 -3.75 -30.07 -13.91
C LEU A 913 -3.05 -29.85 -12.56
N VAL A 914 -1.81 -29.36 -12.62
CA VAL A 914 -0.97 -29.16 -11.43
C VAL A 914 -1.17 -27.78 -10.83
N ALA A 915 -1.27 -26.74 -11.67
CA ALA A 915 -1.44 -25.36 -11.23
C ALA A 915 -2.09 -24.48 -12.30
N THR A 916 -2.64 -23.35 -11.87
CA THR A 916 -3.07 -22.24 -12.75
C THR A 916 -2.47 -20.93 -12.27
N SER A 917 -2.25 -19.97 -13.17
CA SER A 917 -1.73 -18.64 -12.81
C SER A 917 -2.19 -17.56 -13.78
N THR A 918 -2.36 -16.34 -13.29
CA THR A 918 -2.57 -15.14 -14.11
C THR A 918 -1.25 -14.51 -14.58
N THR A 919 -0.13 -14.96 -14.02
CA THR A 919 1.22 -14.55 -14.41
C THR A 919 1.93 -15.67 -15.14
N PRO A 920 2.82 -15.37 -16.11
CA PRO A 920 3.61 -16.38 -16.79
C PRO A 920 4.41 -17.25 -15.80
N PRO A 921 4.29 -18.59 -15.85
CA PRO A 921 5.15 -19.50 -15.08
C PRO A 921 6.61 -19.34 -15.47
N LYS A 922 7.53 -19.74 -14.59
CA LYS A 922 8.96 -19.74 -14.87
C LYS A 922 9.50 -21.16 -14.92
N TRP A 923 10.28 -21.47 -15.93
CA TRP A 923 11.13 -22.65 -15.96
C TRP A 923 12.44 -22.34 -15.25
N ILE A 924 12.78 -23.15 -14.25
CA ILE A 924 14.05 -23.04 -13.53
C ILE A 924 15.04 -24.01 -14.20
N GLU A 925 15.98 -23.44 -14.95
CA GLU A 925 17.02 -24.21 -15.67
C GLU A 925 18.17 -24.58 -14.74
N SER A 926 18.53 -23.67 -13.84
CA SER A 926 19.49 -23.87 -12.76
C SER A 926 19.16 -22.93 -11.58
N PRO A 927 19.75 -23.10 -10.39
CA PRO A 927 19.52 -22.19 -9.25
C PRO A 927 19.74 -20.69 -9.56
N LYS A 928 20.54 -20.37 -10.59
CA LYS A 928 20.85 -19.00 -11.03
C LYS A 928 20.18 -18.59 -12.35
N LYS A 929 19.48 -19.50 -13.04
CA LYS A 929 18.95 -19.26 -14.40
C LYS A 929 17.48 -19.64 -14.53
N PHE A 930 16.68 -18.69 -15.00
CA PHE A 930 15.23 -18.84 -15.19
C PHE A 930 14.81 -18.35 -16.58
N SER A 931 13.85 -19.05 -17.16
CA SER A 931 13.18 -18.64 -18.38
C SER A 931 11.69 -18.43 -18.10
N THR A 932 11.14 -17.31 -18.56
CA THR A 932 9.71 -16.99 -18.39
C THR A 932 8.91 -17.60 -19.54
N LEU A 933 7.86 -18.36 -19.23
CA LEU A 933 7.06 -19.12 -20.19
C LEU A 933 5.86 -18.27 -20.65
N THR A 934 6.05 -17.46 -21.69
CA THR A 934 5.06 -16.45 -22.15
C THR A 934 4.02 -16.96 -23.14
N GLU A 935 4.28 -18.12 -23.74
CA GLU A 935 3.45 -18.80 -24.74
C GLU A 935 3.29 -20.28 -24.37
N SER A 936 2.43 -20.98 -25.09
CA SER A 936 2.23 -22.41 -24.86
C SER A 936 3.51 -23.19 -25.22
N GLN A 937 3.99 -24.03 -24.30
CA GLN A 937 5.26 -24.74 -24.44
C GLN A 937 5.22 -26.10 -23.74
N THR A 938 6.00 -27.04 -24.25
CA THR A 938 6.19 -28.38 -23.67
C THR A 938 7.60 -28.49 -23.08
N LEU A 939 7.74 -29.05 -21.88
CA LEU A 939 9.03 -29.23 -21.19
C LEU A 939 9.17 -30.67 -20.67
N ALA A 940 10.40 -31.19 -20.60
CA ALA A 940 10.66 -32.51 -20.04
C ALA A 940 10.13 -32.60 -18.60
N SER A 941 9.54 -33.73 -18.19
CA SER A 941 8.96 -33.92 -16.84
C SER A 941 9.94 -33.59 -15.71
N THR A 942 11.23 -33.85 -15.90
CA THR A 942 12.29 -33.49 -14.95
C THR A 942 12.52 -31.98 -14.77
N SER A 943 11.86 -31.13 -15.54
CA SER A 943 11.97 -29.67 -15.41
C SER A 943 11.31 -29.18 -14.12
N LEU A 944 11.89 -28.14 -13.50
CA LEU A 944 11.31 -27.45 -12.36
C LEU A 944 10.49 -26.26 -12.84
N ILE A 945 9.23 -26.18 -12.43
CA ILE A 945 8.30 -25.13 -12.85
C ILE A 945 7.91 -24.30 -11.63
N ALA A 946 8.25 -23.01 -11.63
CA ALA A 946 7.84 -22.07 -10.60
C ALA A 946 6.57 -21.34 -11.03
N VAL A 947 5.57 -21.32 -10.15
CA VAL A 947 4.29 -20.67 -10.39
C VAL A 947 4.03 -19.69 -9.25
N ALA A 948 3.67 -18.45 -9.60
CA ALA A 948 3.23 -17.48 -8.60
C ALA A 948 1.80 -17.82 -8.16
N GLY A 949 1.62 -17.96 -6.84
CA GLY A 949 0.35 -18.09 -6.16
C GLY A 949 -0.12 -16.78 -5.52
N GLU A 950 -1.13 -16.87 -4.67
CA GLU A 950 -1.67 -15.71 -3.95
C GLU A 950 -0.65 -15.11 -2.95
N GLY A 951 -0.64 -13.78 -2.82
CA GLY A 951 0.19 -13.08 -1.82
C GLY A 951 1.70 -13.14 -2.05
N ARG A 952 2.17 -13.10 -3.31
CA ARG A 952 3.59 -13.21 -3.73
C ARG A 952 4.29 -14.52 -3.36
N ARG A 953 3.54 -15.55 -2.95
CA ARG A 953 4.11 -16.87 -2.71
C ARG A 953 4.41 -17.54 -4.05
N VAL A 954 5.55 -18.22 -4.13
CA VAL A 954 5.93 -19.00 -5.30
C VAL A 954 5.92 -20.45 -4.90
N THR A 955 5.28 -21.30 -5.71
CA THR A 955 5.37 -22.75 -5.57
C THR A 955 6.26 -23.30 -6.67
N VAL A 956 7.24 -24.11 -6.31
CA VAL A 956 8.08 -24.83 -7.26
C VAL A 956 7.59 -26.26 -7.37
N TYR A 957 7.20 -26.65 -8.58
CA TYR A 957 6.72 -27.98 -8.88
C TYR A 957 7.83 -28.83 -9.50
N GLN A 958 7.86 -30.09 -9.07
CA GLN A 958 8.84 -31.07 -9.47
C GLN A 958 8.15 -32.43 -9.57
N THR A 959 8.42 -33.18 -10.63
CA THR A 959 8.06 -34.61 -10.65
C THR A 959 9.24 -35.45 -10.18
N SER A 960 8.96 -36.53 -9.44
CA SER A 960 9.94 -37.56 -9.08
C SER A 960 9.32 -38.95 -9.24
N SER A 961 10.16 -39.99 -9.40
CA SER A 961 9.74 -41.41 -9.46
C SER A 961 8.52 -41.67 -10.36
N LEU A 962 8.72 -41.57 -11.68
CA LEU A 962 7.71 -41.86 -12.70
C LEU A 962 7.90 -43.29 -13.23
N SER A 963 6.86 -44.12 -13.23
CA SER A 963 6.91 -45.43 -13.92
C SER A 963 6.42 -45.37 -15.37
N CYS A 964 5.82 -44.25 -15.78
CA CYS A 964 5.37 -43.99 -17.14
C CYS A 964 5.93 -42.66 -17.71
N PRO A 965 6.01 -42.50 -19.05
CA PRO A 965 6.41 -41.24 -19.65
C PRO A 965 5.42 -40.11 -19.31
N ALA A 966 5.96 -38.96 -18.89
CA ALA A 966 5.21 -37.76 -18.65
C ALA A 966 5.93 -36.52 -19.20
N THR A 967 5.17 -35.50 -19.57
CA THR A 967 5.72 -34.24 -20.09
C THR A 967 4.94 -33.06 -19.53
N TRP A 968 5.63 -32.00 -19.13
CA TRP A 968 4.98 -30.74 -18.76
C TRP A 968 4.42 -30.07 -20.00
N VAL A 969 3.17 -29.60 -19.92
CA VAL A 969 2.50 -28.82 -20.95
C VAL A 969 2.02 -27.52 -20.31
N ILE A 970 2.61 -26.40 -20.72
CA ILE A 970 2.18 -25.07 -20.34
C ILE A 970 1.22 -24.58 -21.41
N ARG A 971 -0.03 -24.33 -21.04
CA ARG A 971 -1.06 -23.85 -21.96
C ARG A 971 -1.49 -22.45 -21.58
N LYS A 972 -1.46 -21.52 -22.54
CA LYS A 972 -2.03 -20.18 -22.40
C LYS A 972 -3.49 -20.19 -22.84
N ASN A 973 -4.41 -19.89 -21.93
CA ASN A 973 -5.85 -19.83 -22.18
C ASN A 973 -6.37 -18.44 -21.79
N GLY A 974 -6.47 -17.54 -22.76
CA GLY A 974 -6.77 -16.12 -22.53
C GLY A 974 -5.65 -15.44 -21.73
N THR A 975 -6.01 -14.87 -20.58
CA THR A 975 -5.06 -14.23 -19.65
C THR A 975 -4.46 -15.19 -18.63
N ASN A 976 -4.86 -16.46 -18.62
CA ASN A 976 -4.44 -17.45 -17.64
C ASN A 976 -3.48 -18.47 -18.27
N PHE A 977 -2.57 -18.98 -17.44
CA PHE A 977 -1.68 -20.09 -17.73
C PHE A 977 -2.12 -21.32 -16.95
N GLU A 978 -2.08 -22.48 -17.60
CA GLU A 978 -2.30 -23.78 -17.00
C GLU A 978 -1.01 -24.58 -17.08
N VAL A 979 -0.61 -25.16 -15.95
CA VAL A 979 0.56 -26.03 -15.82
C VAL A 979 0.05 -27.46 -15.71
N LEU A 980 0.21 -28.22 -16.79
CA LEU A 980 -0.35 -29.56 -16.96
C LEU A 980 0.77 -30.60 -17.04
N LEU A 981 0.48 -31.83 -16.63
CA LEU A 981 1.25 -33.02 -16.97
C LEU A 981 0.44 -33.87 -17.95
N LYS A 982 1.04 -34.13 -19.11
CA LYS A 982 0.57 -35.12 -20.08
C LYS A 982 1.22 -36.46 -19.77
N ILE A 983 0.43 -37.48 -19.44
CA ILE A 983 0.91 -38.76 -18.91
C ILE A 983 0.52 -39.90 -19.86
N SER A 984 1.51 -40.61 -20.38
CA SER A 984 1.31 -41.76 -21.27
C SER A 984 1.32 -43.04 -20.44
N ALA A 985 0.20 -43.33 -19.77
CA ALA A 985 0.05 -44.50 -18.92
C ALA A 985 -0.44 -45.73 -19.70
N ASP A 986 0.13 -46.91 -19.40
CA ASP A 986 -0.31 -48.20 -19.93
C ASP A 986 -1.53 -48.67 -19.14
N SER A 987 -2.64 -48.93 -19.83
CA SER A 987 -3.90 -49.30 -19.19
C SER A 987 -3.89 -50.67 -18.51
N LYS A 988 -2.93 -51.53 -18.88
CA LYS A 988 -2.73 -52.85 -18.25
C LYS A 988 -1.87 -52.81 -17.01
N LYS A 989 -1.29 -51.65 -16.66
CA LYS A 989 -0.38 -51.50 -15.53
C LYS A 989 -0.88 -50.44 -14.56
N LYS A 990 -0.57 -50.63 -13.28
CA LYS A 990 -0.67 -49.56 -12.29
C LYS A 990 0.60 -48.74 -12.36
N GLU A 991 0.45 -47.48 -12.72
CA GLU A 991 1.54 -46.53 -12.86
C GLU A 991 1.65 -45.67 -11.60
N SER A 992 2.85 -45.16 -11.34
CA SER A 992 3.21 -44.30 -10.22
C SER A 992 3.74 -42.96 -10.72
N LEU A 993 3.33 -41.88 -10.03
CA LEU A 993 3.71 -40.51 -10.32
C LEU A 993 3.83 -39.75 -9.00
N LYS A 994 4.98 -39.14 -8.71
CA LYS A 994 5.08 -38.21 -7.58
C LYS A 994 5.18 -36.79 -8.07
N VAL A 995 4.35 -35.91 -7.50
CA VAL A 995 4.41 -34.46 -7.72
C VAL A 995 4.72 -33.78 -6.40
N ARG A 996 5.90 -33.18 -6.33
CA ARG A 996 6.36 -32.35 -5.21
C ARG A 996 6.00 -30.89 -5.46
N SER A 997 5.43 -30.27 -4.44
CA SER A 997 5.09 -28.85 -4.41
C SER A 997 5.88 -28.19 -3.29
N TRP A 998 7.00 -27.56 -3.64
CA TRP A 998 7.85 -26.83 -2.70
C TRP A 998 7.31 -25.42 -2.50
N MET A 999 7.20 -25.00 -1.23
CA MET A 999 6.53 -23.75 -0.83
C MET A 999 7.51 -22.87 -0.04
N PRO A 1000 8.58 -22.38 -0.68
CA PRO A 1000 9.56 -21.54 0.01
C PRO A 1000 8.96 -20.20 0.43
N ALA A 1001 9.40 -19.69 1.58
CA ALA A 1001 9.02 -18.37 2.05
C ALA A 1001 9.51 -17.27 1.07
N GLN A 1002 10.67 -17.48 0.45
CA GLN A 1002 11.24 -16.65 -0.61
C GLN A 1002 11.96 -17.55 -1.63
N LEU A 1003 11.86 -17.23 -2.92
CA LEU A 1003 12.57 -17.95 -3.97
C LEU A 1003 14.02 -17.43 -4.11
N ASP A 1004 14.90 -17.84 -3.21
CA ASP A 1004 16.32 -17.51 -3.21
C ASP A 1004 17.21 -18.65 -3.74
N GLU A 1005 18.50 -18.36 -3.94
CA GLU A 1005 19.47 -19.32 -4.47
C GLU A 1005 19.61 -20.56 -3.56
N THR A 1006 19.61 -20.36 -2.24
CA THR A 1006 19.72 -21.45 -1.25
C THR A 1006 18.54 -22.41 -1.33
N SER A 1007 17.32 -21.87 -1.39
CA SER A 1007 16.08 -22.65 -1.51
C SER A 1007 16.06 -23.43 -2.82
N LEU A 1008 16.50 -22.80 -3.92
CA LEU A 1008 16.57 -23.45 -5.21
C LEU A 1008 17.64 -24.53 -5.26
N GLN A 1009 18.84 -24.28 -4.72
CA GLN A 1009 19.90 -25.26 -4.62
C GLN A 1009 19.40 -26.52 -3.89
N PHE A 1010 18.74 -26.33 -2.74
CA PHE A 1010 18.12 -27.43 -2.01
C PHE A 1010 17.10 -28.21 -2.85
N ILE A 1011 16.21 -27.51 -3.57
CA ILE A 1011 15.22 -28.17 -4.44
C ILE A 1011 15.89 -28.96 -5.58
N PHE A 1012 16.97 -28.41 -6.17
CA PHE A 1012 17.76 -29.09 -7.20
C PHE A 1012 18.51 -30.32 -6.68
N GLU A 1013 19.02 -30.27 -5.45
CA GLU A 1013 19.70 -31.41 -4.81
C GLU A 1013 18.72 -32.48 -4.33
N SER A 1014 17.47 -32.10 -4.04
CA SER A 1014 16.41 -33.04 -3.66
C SER A 1014 15.89 -33.92 -4.82
N LYS A 1015 16.43 -33.73 -6.03
CA LYS A 1015 15.89 -34.22 -7.31
C LYS A 1015 16.08 -35.71 -7.55
#